data_AF-A0A6A5AQ11-F1
#
_entry.id   AF-A0A6A5AQ11-F1
#
_cell.length_a   1.000
_cell.length_b   1.000
_cell.length_c   1.000
_cell.angle_alpha   90.00
_cell.angle_beta   90.00
_cell.angle_gamma   90.00
#
_symmetry.space_group_name_H-M   'P 1'
#
loop_
_entity.id
_entity.type
_entity.pdbx_description
1 polymer ?
#
loop_
_entity_poly.entity_id
_entity_poly.type
_entity_poly.pdbx_seq_one_letter_code
_entity_poly.pdbx_strand_id
1 'polypeptide(L)'
;MTFFLNRLASPNVATRQLSAYLLDMLTRQDSSSITTLSKAVPCLSFDWLPGLVSLPCFPALHERVIASLEALLKLESSVDALKLCLGALYDIFGNQAHLHLPLAVALGNFLVQRASVARLLLADTAVFGRMVDTFWAAVERQVHQPTSQPHDLKGAEAWVTVTVAPEVHHGVSAVDLPASIVSGAIELLSFPTQQVAVSSFDHLVAFFFPPESTLGLWHPRQTYVCSSDHLFRLACVANTQLLSAAIQKMTLEVLWRVVLSPVPRQYAATHDRLADMCLLIQDKSHRSSVLGRVHVASLGHTSSLVKLGSALAKARPVGFVQVFLHEIMALGCQDSTGVFLQSFLSQHTTDSLLPFASTVLDAMWTVMPWHVHGVWQRIVRLIVAEQAQYWPQTQQVDRTRLDLIHHVAFDIQDNMASTITALYNFEQVSADLAAVERQVVEFIVMDLYASRPHSFVLAMDVCAPGWQLHASRLVHFNSSSRLESKIDRWLTSKDHADALRLVALRHPLLVTSRIVHVALSLEGRSALFVSKAPLDNWLMAIDLVAESVFRHPHTLKHLVQCFLLYLEHHHDESKAITALRVVHTVDRMIRKDSCAMLPFFTQHAYRIRWIHALGKYESSHASVASVSHFLDHHTIKSTEITSWTTTSPTFEDQLEELKTTFTLYAGSAKHLVLPTLTRYISQGEMTKKTTVLICQCLLLVLQSDRTSAGDATKA
;
A
#
# COMPACT_ATOMS: atom_id res chain seq x y z
N MET A 1 13.67 13.88 26.44
CA MET A 1 14.44 12.64 26.22
C MET A 1 13.57 11.44 25.84
N THR A 2 12.69 10.95 26.72
CA THR A 2 11.84 9.76 26.47
C THR A 2 11.01 9.85 25.18
N PHE A 3 10.42 11.01 24.90
CA PHE A 3 9.67 11.24 23.65
C PHE A 3 10.52 11.00 22.40
N PHE A 4 11.76 11.52 22.35
CA PHE A 4 12.65 11.38 21.19
C PHE A 4 13.26 9.98 21.09
N LEU A 5 13.56 9.32 22.22
CA LEU A 5 13.99 7.92 22.24
C LEU A 5 12.92 7.00 21.62
N ASN A 6 11.64 7.18 21.96
CA ASN A 6 10.55 6.40 21.35
C ASN A 6 10.45 6.64 19.83
N ARG A 7 10.88 7.80 19.32
CA ARG A 7 10.85 8.14 17.89
C ARG A 7 12.04 7.58 17.11
N LEU A 8 13.08 7.09 17.78
CA LEU A 8 14.12 6.27 17.15
C LEU A 8 13.59 4.91 16.66
N ALA A 9 12.49 4.43 17.24
CA ALA A 9 11.77 3.23 16.80
C ALA A 9 10.78 3.51 15.64
N SER A 10 10.79 4.72 15.07
CA SER A 10 9.90 5.06 13.95
C SER A 10 10.34 4.34 12.66
N PRO A 11 9.40 3.79 11.86
CA PRO A 11 9.75 3.21 10.55
C PRO A 11 10.31 4.28 9.58
N ASN A 12 9.86 5.54 9.72
CA ASN A 12 10.34 6.66 8.91
C ASN A 12 11.77 7.09 9.31
N VAL A 13 12.71 6.98 8.36
CA VAL A 13 14.13 7.35 8.50
C VAL A 13 14.31 8.83 8.86
N ALA A 14 13.56 9.74 8.22
CA ALA A 14 13.67 11.18 8.51
C ALA A 14 13.24 11.50 9.95
N THR A 15 12.22 10.79 10.46
CA THR A 15 11.80 10.92 11.87
C THR A 15 12.88 10.42 12.83
N ARG A 16 13.57 9.33 12.50
CA ARG A 16 14.69 8.80 13.31
C ARG A 16 15.88 9.75 13.30
N GLN A 17 16.28 10.24 12.12
CA GLN A 17 17.38 11.20 11.95
C GLN A 17 17.12 12.51 12.72
N LEU A 18 15.92 13.07 12.60
CA LEU A 18 15.53 14.28 13.32
C LEU A 18 15.49 14.05 14.83
N SER A 19 15.05 12.86 15.28
CA SER A 19 15.04 12.51 16.70
C SER A 19 16.45 12.33 17.25
N ALA A 20 17.36 11.68 16.51
CA ALA A 20 18.77 11.55 16.88
C ALA A 20 19.47 12.91 16.96
N TYR A 21 19.22 13.79 15.98
CA TYR A 21 19.75 15.16 15.97
C TYR A 21 19.25 15.98 17.17
N LEU A 22 17.96 15.89 17.51
CA LEU A 22 17.42 16.57 18.69
C LEU A 22 17.94 15.98 20.00
N LEU A 23 18.20 14.68 20.07
CA LEU A 23 18.86 14.06 21.23
C LEU A 23 20.29 14.58 21.41
N ASP A 24 21.03 14.76 20.31
CA ASP A 24 22.38 15.35 20.31
C ASP A 24 22.37 16.79 20.81
N MET A 25 21.46 17.61 20.29
CA MET A 25 21.26 18.98 20.78
C MET A 25 20.94 19.04 22.27
N LEU A 26 20.20 18.07 22.80
CA LEU A 26 19.78 18.05 24.20
C LEU A 26 20.81 17.44 25.17
N THR A 27 21.87 16.81 24.65
CA THR A 27 22.90 16.11 25.45
C THR A 27 24.29 16.74 25.38
N ARG A 28 24.53 17.65 24.42
CA ARG A 28 25.77 18.42 24.33
C ARG A 28 25.87 19.48 25.43
N GLN A 29 27.06 19.61 26.03
CA GLN A 29 27.36 20.61 27.06
C GLN A 29 27.80 21.97 26.48
N ASP A 30 28.31 22.01 25.24
CA ASP A 30 28.78 23.23 24.58
C ASP A 30 27.79 23.75 23.53
N SER A 31 27.25 24.96 23.75
CA SER A 31 26.25 25.61 22.90
C SER A 31 26.84 26.38 21.70
N SER A 32 28.15 26.32 21.45
CA SER A 32 28.86 27.26 20.57
C SER A 32 28.90 26.88 19.08
N SER A 33 28.41 25.69 18.68
CA SER A 33 28.49 25.21 17.29
C SER A 33 27.13 24.81 16.70
N ILE A 34 26.06 25.57 16.99
CA ILE A 34 24.77 25.35 16.33
C ILE A 34 24.87 25.87 14.89
N THR A 35 25.39 25.04 13.99
CA THR A 35 25.27 25.27 12.55
C THR A 35 23.80 25.15 12.16
N THR A 36 23.28 26.22 11.56
CA THR A 36 21.93 26.32 10.98
C THR A 36 21.50 25.03 10.28
N LEU A 37 20.26 24.58 10.53
CA LEU A 37 19.57 23.50 9.80
C LEU A 37 19.71 23.74 8.29
N SER A 38 20.69 23.11 7.67
CA SER A 38 20.76 23.04 6.21
C SER A 38 19.57 22.22 5.70
N LYS A 39 19.12 22.48 4.47
CA LYS A 39 17.99 21.77 3.84
C LYS A 39 18.22 20.24 3.67
N ALA A 40 19.39 19.72 4.03
CA ALA A 40 19.71 18.30 4.02
C ALA A 40 19.42 17.67 5.39
N VAL A 41 18.64 16.59 5.41
CA VAL A 41 18.39 15.81 6.64
C VAL A 41 19.72 15.22 7.12
N PRO A 42 20.14 15.46 8.38
CA PRO A 42 21.41 14.96 8.88
C PRO A 42 21.46 13.43 8.95
N CYS A 43 22.63 12.86 8.72
CA CYS A 43 22.87 11.42 8.93
C CYS A 43 22.60 11.04 10.39
N LEU A 44 22.22 9.78 10.60
CA LEU A 44 21.92 9.25 11.93
C LEU A 44 23.22 9.19 12.76
N SER A 45 23.36 10.07 13.76
CA SER A 45 24.49 10.11 14.68
C SER A 45 24.12 9.54 16.04
N PHE A 46 25.13 9.03 16.74
CA PHE A 46 25.01 8.43 18.07
C PHE A 46 25.87 9.16 19.11
N ASP A 47 26.43 10.32 18.75
CA ASP A 47 27.32 11.14 19.60
C ASP A 47 26.62 11.67 20.86
N TRP A 48 25.28 11.64 20.87
CA TRP A 48 24.43 12.01 21.98
C TRP A 48 24.38 10.97 23.11
N LEU A 49 24.72 9.72 22.81
CA LEU A 49 24.63 8.62 23.77
C LEU A 49 25.60 8.79 24.96
N PRO A 50 26.89 9.13 24.79
CA PRO A 50 27.78 9.45 25.90
C PRO A 50 27.24 10.58 26.80
N GLY A 51 26.70 11.64 26.19
CA GLY A 51 26.06 12.73 26.92
C GLY A 51 24.83 12.26 27.70
N LEU A 52 24.04 11.35 27.12
CA LEU A 52 22.87 10.75 27.78
C LEU A 52 23.23 9.87 28.99
N VAL A 53 24.35 9.14 28.94
CA VAL A 53 24.87 8.31 30.05
C VAL A 53 25.35 9.18 31.22
N SER A 54 25.89 10.37 30.92
CA SER A 54 26.35 11.32 31.94
C SER A 54 25.20 11.99 32.72
N LEU A 55 23.95 11.82 32.26
CA LEU A 55 22.79 12.44 32.92
C LEU A 55 22.41 11.69 34.20
N PRO A 56 22.06 12.40 35.30
CA PRO A 56 21.64 11.78 36.55
C PRO A 56 20.36 10.95 36.42
N CYS A 57 19.55 11.16 35.38
CA CYS A 57 18.36 10.37 35.09
C CYS A 57 18.62 9.11 34.25
N PHE A 58 19.86 8.85 33.81
CA PHE A 58 20.20 7.69 32.97
C PHE A 58 19.82 6.34 33.60
N PRO A 59 20.00 6.10 34.92
CA PRO A 59 19.56 4.84 35.54
C PRO A 59 18.06 4.57 35.40
N ALA A 60 17.22 5.60 35.26
CA ALA A 60 15.78 5.42 35.01
C ALA A 60 15.44 5.27 33.51
N LEU A 61 16.41 5.49 32.62
CA LEU A 61 16.23 5.50 31.17
C LEU A 61 16.93 4.34 30.46
N HIS A 62 17.84 3.61 31.12
CA HIS A 62 18.69 2.61 30.47
C HIS A 62 17.89 1.51 29.74
N GLU A 63 16.85 0.93 30.35
CA GLU A 63 16.01 -0.08 29.70
C GLU A 63 15.33 0.47 28.44
N ARG A 64 14.90 1.73 28.51
CA ARG A 64 14.20 2.39 27.40
C ARG A 64 15.14 2.77 26.28
N VAL A 65 16.38 3.12 26.60
CA VAL A 65 17.46 3.32 25.62
C VAL A 65 17.76 2.00 24.93
N ILE A 66 17.92 0.91 25.69
CA ILE A 66 18.15 -0.44 25.13
C ILE A 66 16.99 -0.84 24.22
N ALA A 67 15.73 -0.71 24.66
CA ALA A 67 14.57 -1.03 23.83
C ALA A 67 14.47 -0.17 22.56
N SER A 68 14.82 1.12 22.64
CA SER A 68 14.81 2.03 21.49
C SER A 68 15.91 1.70 20.49
N LEU A 69 17.09 1.31 20.99
CA LEU A 69 18.23 0.90 20.16
C LEU A 69 18.03 -0.51 19.59
N GLU A 70 17.41 -1.43 20.31
CA GLU A 70 16.97 -2.73 19.79
C GLU A 70 15.95 -2.53 18.65
N ALA A 71 14.98 -1.62 18.82
CA ALA A 71 14.06 -1.26 17.75
C ALA A 71 14.79 -0.65 16.54
N LEU A 72 15.84 0.15 16.77
CA LEU A 72 16.67 0.68 15.70
C LEU A 72 17.48 -0.43 14.99
N LEU A 73 18.05 -1.38 15.74
CA LEU A 73 18.68 -2.58 15.18
C LEU A 73 17.70 -3.42 14.36
N LYS A 74 16.39 -3.39 14.65
CA LYS A 74 15.33 -4.03 13.86
C LYS A 74 14.99 -3.26 12.57
N LEU A 75 15.03 -1.92 12.60
CA LEU A 75 14.45 -1.07 11.55
C LEU A 75 15.47 -0.37 10.64
N GLU A 76 16.74 -0.26 11.02
CA GLU A 76 17.76 0.47 10.26
C GLU A 76 18.35 -0.39 9.14
N SER A 77 18.42 0.14 7.92
CA SER A 77 18.96 -0.58 6.76
C SER A 77 20.40 -0.19 6.44
N SER A 78 20.87 0.96 6.92
CA SER A 78 22.24 1.41 6.71
C SER A 78 23.22 0.60 7.56
N VAL A 79 24.12 -0.11 6.90
CA VAL A 79 25.20 -0.87 7.56
C VAL A 79 26.10 0.07 8.36
N ASP A 80 26.42 1.24 7.83
CA ASP A 80 27.28 2.21 8.51
C ASP A 80 26.60 2.79 9.76
N ALA A 81 25.29 3.09 9.70
CA ALA A 81 24.54 3.55 10.87
C ALA A 81 24.41 2.44 11.92
N LEU A 82 24.24 1.18 11.50
CA LEU A 82 24.22 0.04 12.39
C LEU A 82 25.58 -0.20 13.05
N LYS A 83 26.69 -0.03 12.33
CA LYS A 83 28.05 -0.08 12.90
C LYS A 83 28.25 1.00 13.96
N LEU A 84 27.82 2.23 13.70
CA LEU A 84 27.88 3.32 14.67
C LEU A 84 27.00 3.04 15.90
N CYS A 85 25.79 2.51 15.69
CA CYS A 85 24.89 2.11 16.77
C CYS A 85 25.53 1.02 17.65
N LEU A 86 26.04 -0.05 17.05
CA LEU A 86 26.69 -1.16 17.76
C LEU A 86 27.98 -0.73 18.44
N GLY A 87 28.75 0.14 17.80
CA GLY A 87 29.95 0.75 18.39
C GLY A 87 29.59 1.52 19.66
N ALA A 88 28.62 2.43 19.56
CA ALA A 88 28.14 3.23 20.68
C ALA A 88 27.53 2.36 21.79
N LEU A 89 26.73 1.33 21.44
CA LEU A 89 26.22 0.35 22.41
C LEU A 89 27.37 -0.30 23.17
N TYR A 90 28.36 -0.85 22.48
CA TYR A 90 29.49 -1.52 23.13
C TYR A 90 30.27 -0.58 24.04
N ASP A 91 30.60 0.63 23.58
CA ASP A 91 31.43 1.58 24.34
C ASP A 91 30.75 2.05 25.65
N ILE A 92 29.41 2.09 25.66
CA ILE A 92 28.60 2.48 26.84
C ILE A 92 28.40 1.31 27.80
N PHE A 93 27.98 0.17 27.24
CA PHE A 93 27.49 -0.97 28.02
C PHE A 93 28.62 -1.92 28.41
N GLY A 94 29.73 -1.95 27.67
CA GLY A 94 30.89 -2.81 27.95
C GLY A 94 31.58 -2.50 29.29
N ASN A 95 31.38 -1.28 29.82
CA ASN A 95 31.91 -0.87 31.12
C ASN A 95 30.93 -1.11 32.30
N GLN A 96 29.71 -1.59 32.02
CA GLN A 96 28.64 -1.68 33.01
C GLN A 96 28.14 -3.12 33.13
N ALA A 97 28.76 -3.91 34.01
CA ALA A 97 28.47 -5.33 34.26
C ALA A 97 26.97 -5.66 34.36
N HIS A 98 26.16 -4.74 34.91
CA HIS A 98 24.73 -4.96 35.07
C HIS A 98 23.91 -5.03 33.76
N LEU A 99 24.46 -4.52 32.64
CA LEU A 99 23.76 -4.34 31.38
C LEU A 99 24.18 -5.32 30.27
N HIS A 100 25.19 -6.17 30.53
CA HIS A 100 25.67 -7.16 29.55
C HIS A 100 24.57 -8.16 29.15
N LEU A 101 23.73 -8.57 30.10
CA LEU A 101 22.65 -9.54 29.84
C LEU A 101 21.54 -8.94 28.95
N PRO A 102 20.92 -7.78 29.28
CA PRO A 102 19.97 -7.12 28.38
C PRO A 102 20.54 -6.83 26.98
N LEU A 103 21.82 -6.42 26.90
CA LEU A 103 22.46 -6.16 25.62
C LEU A 103 22.65 -7.44 24.81
N ALA A 104 23.13 -8.52 25.43
CA ALA A 104 23.28 -9.81 24.75
C ALA A 104 21.93 -10.36 24.26
N VAL A 105 20.83 -10.14 25.00
CA VAL A 105 19.47 -10.47 24.54
C VAL A 105 19.09 -9.64 23.31
N ALA A 106 19.27 -8.32 23.34
CA ALA A 106 18.96 -7.44 22.22
C ALA A 106 19.80 -7.79 20.96
N LEU A 107 21.09 -8.08 21.14
CA LEU A 107 21.97 -8.53 20.07
C LEU A 107 21.59 -9.93 19.57
N GLY A 108 21.21 -10.85 20.45
CA GLY A 108 20.73 -12.18 20.08
C GLY A 108 19.46 -12.12 19.24
N ASN A 109 18.49 -11.30 19.66
CA ASN A 109 17.30 -11.00 18.88
C ASN A 109 17.66 -10.42 17.51
N PHE A 110 18.61 -9.48 17.44
CA PHE A 110 19.08 -8.91 16.18
C PHE A 110 19.73 -9.95 15.25
N LEU A 111 20.65 -10.76 15.78
CA LEU A 111 21.36 -11.81 15.03
C LEU A 111 20.41 -12.85 14.45
N VAL A 112 19.36 -13.22 15.20
CA VAL A 112 18.39 -14.23 14.77
C VAL A 112 17.32 -13.63 13.83
N GLN A 113 16.75 -12.48 14.19
CA GLN A 113 15.65 -11.86 13.42
C GLN A 113 16.13 -11.18 12.13
N ARG A 114 17.41 -10.76 12.08
CA ARG A 114 18.02 -10.10 10.93
C ARG A 114 19.36 -10.74 10.55
N ALA A 115 19.39 -12.07 10.49
CA ALA A 115 20.59 -12.85 10.22
C ALA A 115 21.39 -12.39 8.98
N SER A 116 20.72 -11.95 7.92
CA SER A 116 21.39 -11.43 6.71
C SER A 116 22.18 -10.13 6.96
N VAL A 117 21.56 -9.15 7.62
CA VAL A 117 22.17 -7.85 7.95
C VAL A 117 23.23 -8.02 9.04
N ALA A 118 22.94 -8.85 10.03
CA ALA A 118 23.89 -9.27 11.05
C ALA A 118 25.17 -9.83 10.43
N ARG A 119 25.06 -10.80 9.50
CA ARG A 119 26.22 -11.39 8.82
C ARG A 119 27.04 -10.37 8.01
N LEU A 120 26.40 -9.34 7.43
CA LEU A 120 27.12 -8.24 6.77
C LEU A 120 27.91 -7.39 7.77
N LEU A 121 27.37 -7.19 8.98
CA LEU A 121 28.08 -6.49 10.05
C LEU A 121 29.19 -7.32 10.67
N LEU A 122 28.99 -8.63 10.84
CA LEU A 122 29.99 -9.56 11.36
C LEU A 122 31.20 -9.71 10.41
N ALA A 123 31.10 -9.29 9.16
CA ALA A 123 32.25 -9.18 8.26
C ALA A 123 33.26 -8.11 8.73
N ASP A 124 32.83 -7.15 9.56
CA ASP A 124 33.71 -6.21 10.24
C ASP A 124 34.29 -6.88 11.50
N THR A 125 35.60 -7.07 11.52
CA THR A 125 36.31 -7.78 12.58
C THR A 125 36.17 -7.11 13.95
N ALA A 126 36.08 -5.77 13.99
CA ALA A 126 35.91 -5.04 15.23
C ALA A 126 34.50 -5.24 15.81
N VAL A 127 33.48 -5.22 14.95
CA VAL A 127 32.09 -5.46 15.36
C VAL A 127 31.91 -6.91 15.81
N PHE A 128 32.50 -7.87 15.07
CA PHE A 128 32.50 -9.28 15.44
C PHE A 128 33.11 -9.51 16.82
N GLY A 129 34.32 -9.00 17.08
CA GLY A 129 34.97 -9.14 18.38
C GLY A 129 34.15 -8.56 19.53
N ARG A 130 33.61 -7.34 19.35
CA ARG A 130 32.73 -6.68 20.33
C ARG A 130 31.48 -7.50 20.65
N MET A 131 30.84 -8.09 19.65
CA MET A 131 29.68 -8.96 19.87
C MET A 131 30.07 -10.23 20.62
N VAL A 132 31.15 -10.90 20.22
CA VAL A 132 31.65 -12.11 20.90
C VAL A 132 31.94 -11.83 22.38
N ASP A 133 32.64 -10.73 22.68
CA ASP A 133 32.94 -10.33 24.06
C ASP A 133 31.67 -10.03 24.86
N THR A 134 30.68 -9.40 24.25
CA THR A 134 29.40 -9.08 24.91
C THR A 134 28.65 -10.36 25.29
N PHE A 135 28.61 -11.35 24.39
CA PHE A 135 27.98 -12.65 24.65
C PHE A 135 28.74 -13.42 25.74
N TRP A 136 30.07 -13.48 25.67
CA TRP A 136 30.86 -14.15 26.70
C TRP A 136 30.69 -13.49 28.06
N ALA A 137 30.75 -12.16 28.15
CA ALA A 137 30.57 -11.45 29.42
C ALA A 137 29.16 -11.66 30.02
N ALA A 138 28.13 -11.81 29.19
CA ALA A 138 26.78 -12.15 29.65
C ALA A 138 26.70 -13.58 30.21
N VAL A 139 27.33 -14.55 29.53
CA VAL A 139 27.41 -15.95 29.97
C VAL A 139 28.23 -16.07 31.26
N GLU A 140 29.42 -15.45 31.28
CA GLU A 140 30.31 -15.42 32.43
C GLU A 140 29.62 -14.83 33.66
N ARG A 141 28.83 -13.77 33.48
CA ARG A 141 28.05 -13.20 34.58
C ARG A 141 26.97 -14.13 35.10
N GLN A 142 26.27 -14.88 34.24
CA GLN A 142 25.30 -15.88 34.70
C GLN A 142 25.96 -17.07 35.40
N VAL A 143 27.19 -17.43 35.03
CA VAL A 143 27.99 -18.45 35.73
C VAL A 143 28.35 -17.98 37.15
N HIS A 144 28.79 -16.72 37.30
CA HIS A 144 29.25 -16.17 38.59
C HIS A 144 28.11 -15.69 39.51
N GLN A 145 27.02 -15.21 38.92
CA GLN A 145 25.85 -14.64 39.60
C GLN A 145 24.57 -15.17 38.93
N PRO A 146 24.17 -16.43 39.22
CA PRO A 146 22.93 -16.98 38.67
C PRO A 146 21.75 -16.13 39.15
N THR A 147 21.04 -15.55 38.18
CA THR A 147 19.94 -14.62 38.49
C THR A 147 18.77 -15.41 39.06
N SER A 148 18.37 -15.14 40.30
CA SER A 148 17.36 -15.94 41.02
C SER A 148 15.91 -15.70 40.57
N GLN A 149 15.67 -14.89 39.53
CA GLN A 149 14.33 -14.44 39.14
C GLN A 149 14.12 -14.49 37.62
N PRO A 150 13.44 -15.52 37.09
CA PRO A 150 13.10 -15.65 35.68
C PRO A 150 11.95 -14.73 35.21
N HIS A 151 11.46 -13.80 36.03
CA HIS A 151 10.11 -13.21 35.84
C HIS A 151 10.01 -11.70 35.56
N ASP A 152 11.08 -10.91 35.62
CA ASP A 152 10.98 -9.45 35.41
C ASP A 152 11.36 -8.95 34.01
N LEU A 153 11.80 -9.84 33.11
CA LEU A 153 11.88 -9.52 31.67
C LEU A 153 10.49 -9.75 31.05
N LYS A 154 9.73 -8.67 30.87
CA LYS A 154 8.39 -8.69 30.25
C LYS A 154 8.43 -9.27 28.83
N GLY A 155 8.12 -10.55 28.71
CA GLY A 155 7.90 -11.26 27.45
C GLY A 155 8.07 -12.76 27.68
N ALA A 156 7.33 -13.58 26.94
CA ALA A 156 7.42 -15.05 27.00
C ALA A 156 8.75 -15.56 26.41
N GLU A 157 9.90 -15.15 26.95
CA GLU A 157 11.20 -15.66 26.54
C GLU A 157 11.42 -17.04 27.15
N ALA A 158 11.63 -18.04 26.27
CA ALA A 158 12.01 -19.37 26.68
C ALA A 158 13.44 -19.35 27.24
N TRP A 159 13.64 -19.96 28.39
CA TRP A 159 14.97 -20.16 28.98
C TRP A 159 15.52 -21.53 28.60
N VAL A 160 16.82 -21.60 28.41
CA VAL A 160 17.57 -22.80 28.05
C VAL A 160 18.60 -23.06 29.13
N THR A 161 18.47 -24.19 29.80
CA THR A 161 19.45 -24.69 30.76
C THR A 161 20.60 -25.34 30.00
N VAL A 162 21.85 -24.90 30.22
CA VAL A 162 23.06 -25.49 29.64
C VAL A 162 23.83 -26.20 30.74
N THR A 163 24.02 -27.52 30.62
CA THR A 163 24.82 -28.30 31.58
C THR A 163 26.30 -28.05 31.35
N VAL A 164 27.04 -27.75 32.41
CA VAL A 164 28.45 -27.36 32.32
C VAL A 164 29.31 -28.16 33.30
N ALA A 165 30.62 -28.25 33.03
CA ALA A 165 31.56 -28.95 33.89
C ALA A 165 31.75 -28.18 35.21
N PRO A 166 31.36 -28.74 36.38
CA PRO A 166 31.45 -28.04 37.65
C PRO A 166 32.89 -27.75 38.07
N GLU A 167 33.86 -28.53 37.60
CA GLU A 167 35.30 -28.33 37.86
C GLU A 167 35.86 -27.07 37.17
N VAL A 168 35.26 -26.66 36.04
CA VAL A 168 35.71 -25.51 35.23
C VAL A 168 34.91 -24.24 35.57
N HIS A 169 33.67 -24.39 36.05
CA HIS A 169 32.74 -23.28 36.29
C HIS A 169 32.36 -23.13 37.77
N HIS A 170 33.36 -23.03 38.65
CA HIS A 170 33.19 -22.68 40.07
C HIS A 170 32.13 -23.52 40.84
N GLY A 171 31.99 -24.81 40.50
CA GLY A 171 31.04 -25.72 41.15
C GLY A 171 29.61 -25.66 40.62
N VAL A 172 29.34 -24.88 39.57
CA VAL A 172 28.03 -24.81 38.91
C VAL A 172 27.85 -25.98 37.94
N SER A 173 26.76 -26.73 38.06
CA SER A 173 26.46 -27.88 37.17
C SER A 173 25.57 -27.53 35.98
N ALA A 174 24.84 -26.41 36.06
CA ALA A 174 23.94 -25.95 35.01
C ALA A 174 23.76 -24.43 35.07
N VAL A 175 23.68 -23.79 33.90
CA VAL A 175 23.47 -22.34 33.75
C VAL A 175 22.22 -22.10 32.92
N ASP A 176 21.31 -21.29 33.43
CA ASP A 176 20.10 -20.87 32.71
C ASP A 176 20.39 -19.62 31.89
N LEU A 177 20.14 -19.71 30.58
CA LEU A 177 20.32 -18.61 29.62
C LEU A 177 19.03 -18.34 28.85
N PRO A 178 18.70 -17.06 28.57
CA PRO A 178 17.66 -16.73 27.60
C PRO A 178 17.92 -17.38 26.23
N ALA A 179 16.88 -17.92 25.58
CA ALA A 179 16.99 -18.57 24.28
C ALA A 179 17.56 -17.64 23.19
N SER A 180 17.35 -16.33 23.30
CA SER A 180 17.93 -15.32 22.41
C SER A 180 19.45 -15.26 22.51
N ILE A 181 20.01 -15.47 23.71
CA ILE A 181 21.46 -15.54 23.90
C ILE A 181 22.01 -16.84 23.30
N VAL A 182 21.36 -17.98 23.53
CA VAL A 182 21.80 -19.26 22.96
C VAL A 182 21.74 -19.23 21.42
N SER A 183 20.63 -18.74 20.86
CA SER A 183 20.45 -18.66 19.41
C SER A 183 21.38 -17.64 18.76
N GLY A 184 21.59 -16.49 19.39
CA GLY A 184 22.55 -15.48 18.94
C GLY A 184 23.98 -15.98 18.99
N ALA A 185 24.36 -16.69 20.06
CA ALA A 185 25.69 -17.30 20.18
C ALA A 185 25.93 -18.34 19.08
N ILE A 186 24.94 -19.18 18.78
CA ILE A 186 25.05 -20.16 17.68
C ILE A 186 25.19 -19.45 16.34
N GLU A 187 24.44 -18.37 16.09
CA GLU A 187 24.56 -17.59 14.85
C GLU A 187 25.95 -16.93 14.73
N LEU A 188 26.53 -16.46 15.83
CA LEU A 188 27.92 -15.95 15.89
C LEU A 188 28.96 -17.04 15.63
N LEU A 189 28.83 -18.19 16.31
CA LEU A 189 29.73 -19.33 16.16
C LEU A 189 29.65 -19.96 14.77
N SER A 190 28.50 -19.84 14.10
CA SER A 190 28.27 -20.29 12.72
C SER A 190 28.86 -19.36 11.66
N PHE A 191 29.45 -18.22 12.05
CA PHE A 191 29.98 -17.25 11.12
C PHE A 191 31.42 -17.61 10.70
N PRO A 192 31.73 -17.71 9.38
CA PRO A 192 33.04 -18.14 8.90
C PRO A 192 34.05 -16.98 8.96
N THR A 193 34.58 -16.70 10.15
CA THR A 193 35.69 -15.74 10.33
C THR A 193 37.04 -16.46 10.29
N GLN A 194 37.97 -15.94 9.49
CA GLN A 194 39.33 -16.48 9.37
C GLN A 194 40.37 -15.75 10.24
N GLN A 195 40.01 -14.67 10.95
CA GLN A 195 41.03 -13.65 11.29
C GLN A 195 40.98 -12.99 12.68
N VAL A 196 40.20 -13.45 13.66
CA VAL A 196 40.36 -12.91 15.03
C VAL A 196 40.39 -14.04 16.04
N ALA A 197 41.57 -14.31 16.59
CA ALA A 197 41.73 -15.10 17.80
C ALA A 197 41.24 -14.25 18.99
N VAL A 198 39.93 -14.19 19.19
CA VAL A 198 39.33 -13.62 20.40
C VAL A 198 39.24 -14.75 21.41
N SER A 199 39.91 -14.64 22.56
CA SER A 199 39.83 -15.67 23.62
C SER A 199 38.38 -15.94 24.05
N SER A 200 37.53 -14.91 24.05
CA SER A 200 36.08 -15.02 24.28
C SER A 200 35.36 -15.93 23.28
N PHE A 201 35.84 -16.03 22.03
CA PHE A 201 35.26 -16.94 21.03
C PHE A 201 35.53 -18.40 21.43
N ASP A 202 36.76 -18.72 21.79
CA ASP A 202 37.13 -20.07 22.23
C ASP A 202 36.43 -20.44 23.54
N HIS A 203 36.22 -19.48 24.45
CA HIS A 203 35.42 -19.69 25.66
C HIS A 203 33.95 -20.00 25.36
N LEU A 204 33.34 -19.31 24.38
CA LEU A 204 31.97 -19.62 23.94
C LEU A 204 31.89 -21.01 23.28
N VAL A 205 32.88 -21.39 22.47
CA VAL A 205 32.96 -22.74 21.87
C VAL A 205 33.06 -23.78 22.98
N ALA A 206 33.97 -23.61 23.94
CA ALA A 206 34.15 -24.55 25.04
C ALA A 206 32.91 -24.66 25.95
N PHE A 207 32.18 -23.56 26.14
CA PHE A 207 30.96 -23.53 26.95
C PHE A 207 29.78 -24.25 26.28
N PHE A 208 29.50 -23.94 25.01
CA PHE A 208 28.34 -24.52 24.30
C PHE A 208 28.62 -25.89 23.68
N PHE A 209 29.85 -26.14 23.25
CA PHE A 209 30.29 -27.37 22.57
C PHE A 209 31.57 -27.94 23.21
N PRO A 210 31.50 -28.35 24.49
CA PRO A 210 32.63 -29.01 25.14
C PRO A 210 32.97 -30.33 24.44
N PRO A 211 34.24 -30.81 24.55
CA PRO A 211 34.67 -32.06 23.94
C PRO A 211 33.93 -33.30 24.50
N GLU A 212 33.38 -33.19 25.70
CA GLU A 212 32.55 -34.23 26.32
C GLU A 212 31.10 -34.14 25.82
N SER A 213 30.61 -35.18 25.16
CA SER A 213 29.26 -35.25 24.58
C SER A 213 28.12 -35.26 25.62
N THR A 214 28.46 -35.36 26.91
CA THR A 214 27.54 -35.31 28.05
C THR A 214 27.36 -33.91 28.62
N LEU A 215 27.93 -32.87 28.03
CA LEU A 215 27.85 -31.48 28.50
C LEU A 215 27.47 -30.52 27.35
N GLY A 216 27.24 -29.25 27.69
CA GLY A 216 26.88 -28.19 26.74
C GLY A 216 25.51 -28.38 26.09
N LEU A 217 25.34 -27.87 24.87
CA LEU A 217 24.10 -27.96 24.09
C LEU A 217 23.79 -29.38 23.58
N TRP A 218 24.65 -30.33 23.87
CA TRP A 218 24.57 -31.69 23.34
C TRP A 218 24.19 -32.73 24.36
N HIS A 219 24.07 -32.29 25.60
CA HIS A 219 23.52 -33.06 26.69
C HIS A 219 22.20 -33.73 26.23
N PRO A 220 21.98 -35.03 26.47
CA PRO A 220 20.81 -35.76 25.98
C PRO A 220 19.45 -35.19 26.42
N ARG A 221 19.43 -34.39 27.49
CA ARG A 221 18.24 -33.71 28.03
C ARG A 221 18.08 -32.26 27.56
N GLN A 222 18.86 -31.82 26.57
CA GLN A 222 18.81 -30.43 26.09
C GLN A 222 17.50 -30.15 25.36
N THR A 223 16.85 -29.03 25.70
CA THR A 223 15.60 -28.58 25.08
C THR A 223 15.82 -27.75 23.81
N TYR A 224 17.02 -27.19 23.64
CA TYR A 224 17.40 -26.41 22.49
C TYR A 224 17.82 -27.30 21.32
N VAL A 225 17.21 -27.10 20.15
CA VAL A 225 17.49 -27.86 18.92
C VAL A 225 18.06 -26.94 17.86
N CYS A 226 19.30 -27.20 17.42
CA CYS A 226 19.89 -26.50 16.28
C CYS A 226 19.18 -26.90 14.97
N SER A 227 18.92 -25.93 14.11
CA SER A 227 18.38 -26.21 12.77
C SER A 227 19.40 -26.97 11.90
N SER A 228 18.93 -27.66 10.86
CA SER A 228 19.79 -28.30 9.85
C SER A 228 20.74 -27.32 9.18
N ASP A 229 20.30 -26.07 8.99
CA ASP A 229 21.10 -24.98 8.42
C ASP A 229 22.17 -24.47 9.39
N HIS A 230 21.85 -24.37 10.69
CA HIS A 230 22.85 -24.04 11.72
C HIS A 230 23.93 -25.11 11.82
N LEU A 231 23.53 -26.39 11.83
CA LEU A 231 24.49 -27.50 11.86
C LEU A 231 25.40 -27.44 10.62
N PHE A 232 24.81 -27.28 9.44
CA PHE A 232 25.58 -27.14 8.19
C PHE A 232 26.61 -26.01 8.28
N ARG A 233 26.20 -24.83 8.75
CA ARG A 233 27.10 -23.66 8.87
C ARG A 233 28.18 -23.84 9.92
N LEU A 234 27.86 -24.42 11.08
CA LEU A 234 28.86 -24.76 12.10
C LEU A 234 29.95 -25.70 11.56
N ALA A 235 29.57 -26.65 10.70
CA ALA A 235 30.52 -27.53 10.02
C ALA A 235 31.37 -26.82 8.95
N CYS A 236 30.97 -25.63 8.48
CA CYS A 236 31.75 -24.86 7.51
C CYS A 236 32.76 -23.89 8.17
N VAL A 237 32.75 -23.76 9.50
CA VAL A 237 33.65 -22.86 10.25
C VAL A 237 35.03 -23.50 10.41
N ALA A 238 36.09 -22.68 10.38
CA ALA A 238 37.47 -23.13 10.54
C ALA A 238 37.84 -23.47 12.00
N ASN A 239 36.96 -24.15 12.74
CA ASN A 239 37.20 -24.64 14.09
C ASN A 239 36.90 -26.15 14.14
N THR A 240 37.91 -26.94 14.50
CA THR A 240 37.82 -28.41 14.48
C THR A 240 36.85 -28.95 15.51
N GLN A 241 36.69 -28.28 16.66
CA GLN A 241 35.73 -28.66 17.69
C GLN A 241 34.31 -28.45 17.16
N LEU A 242 33.99 -27.28 16.62
CA LEU A 242 32.66 -27.00 16.03
C LEU A 242 32.32 -27.91 14.84
N LEU A 243 33.30 -28.23 13.99
CA LEU A 243 33.13 -29.17 12.87
C LEU A 243 32.81 -30.57 13.37
N SER A 244 33.68 -31.11 14.24
CA SER A 244 33.47 -32.42 14.85
C SER A 244 32.14 -32.47 15.59
N ALA A 245 31.78 -31.32 16.15
CA ALA A 245 30.58 -31.17 16.90
C ALA A 245 29.37 -31.32 15.96
N ALA A 246 29.21 -30.38 15.04
CA ALA A 246 28.07 -30.32 14.13
C ALA A 246 27.81 -31.66 13.40
N ILE A 247 28.87 -32.35 12.92
CA ILE A 247 28.77 -33.65 12.24
C ILE A 247 28.06 -34.72 13.09
N GLN A 248 28.30 -34.77 14.40
CA GLN A 248 27.70 -35.78 15.29
C GLN A 248 26.18 -35.66 15.43
N LYS A 249 25.61 -34.48 15.11
CA LYS A 249 24.16 -34.21 15.24
C LYS A 249 23.45 -34.03 13.89
N MET A 250 24.19 -34.11 12.78
CA MET A 250 23.60 -33.98 11.44
C MET A 250 22.81 -35.23 11.05
N THR A 251 21.72 -35.00 10.31
CA THR A 251 21.05 -36.06 9.56
C THR A 251 21.87 -36.41 8.31
N LEU A 252 21.62 -37.59 7.74
CA LEU A 252 22.29 -38.06 6.52
C LEU A 252 22.16 -37.06 5.35
N GLU A 253 21.03 -36.38 5.25
CA GLU A 253 20.77 -35.35 4.22
C GLU A 253 21.68 -34.12 4.37
N VAL A 254 21.89 -33.65 5.61
CA VAL A 254 22.75 -32.51 5.90
C VAL A 254 24.22 -32.89 5.71
N LEU A 255 24.61 -34.11 6.07
CA LEU A 255 25.95 -34.64 5.79
C LEU A 255 26.26 -34.66 4.30
N TRP A 256 25.31 -35.10 3.47
CA TRP A 256 25.44 -35.01 2.01
C TRP A 256 25.59 -33.57 1.53
N ARG A 257 24.83 -32.63 2.10
CA ARG A 257 25.01 -31.20 1.80
C ARG A 257 26.40 -30.69 2.17
N VAL A 258 26.96 -31.07 3.32
CA VAL A 258 28.33 -30.68 3.71
C VAL A 258 29.37 -31.28 2.75
N VAL A 259 29.24 -32.56 2.39
CA VAL A 259 30.17 -33.26 1.49
C VAL A 259 30.11 -32.68 0.07
N LEU A 260 28.92 -32.28 -0.39
CA LEU A 260 28.70 -31.66 -1.70
C LEU A 260 28.94 -30.14 -1.68
N SER A 261 29.00 -29.52 -0.50
CA SER A 261 29.29 -28.09 -0.36
C SER A 261 30.79 -27.84 -0.49
N PRO A 262 31.21 -26.87 -1.32
CA PRO A 262 32.62 -26.58 -1.51
C PRO A 262 33.13 -25.63 -0.41
N VAL A 263 33.39 -26.10 0.83
CA VAL A 263 34.08 -25.30 1.88
C VAL A 263 34.86 -26.20 2.87
N PRO A 264 36.09 -25.89 3.36
CA PRO A 264 37.11 -24.88 3.01
C PRO A 264 38.48 -25.54 2.70
N ARG A 265 38.86 -25.71 1.44
CA ARG A 265 40.29 -25.79 1.04
C ARG A 265 40.65 -24.85 -0.11
N GLN A 266 39.70 -24.04 -0.58
CA GLN A 266 39.86 -23.13 -1.72
C GLN A 266 39.29 -21.72 -1.46
N TYR A 267 39.23 -21.29 -0.21
CA TYR A 267 38.75 -19.93 0.13
C TYR A 267 39.67 -18.82 -0.39
N ALA A 268 40.98 -19.08 -0.51
CA ALA A 268 41.90 -18.17 -1.16
C ALA A 268 41.69 -18.07 -2.69
N ALA A 269 41.14 -19.11 -3.33
CA ALA A 269 40.96 -19.14 -4.79
C ALA A 269 39.57 -18.64 -5.26
N THR A 270 38.60 -18.47 -4.35
CA THR A 270 37.22 -18.05 -4.72
C THR A 270 37.02 -16.53 -4.66
N HIS A 271 37.79 -15.78 -3.88
CA HIS A 271 37.78 -14.31 -3.96
C HIS A 271 38.35 -13.80 -5.29
N ASP A 272 39.43 -14.42 -5.78
CA ASP A 272 39.96 -14.15 -7.14
C ASP A 272 38.97 -14.60 -8.22
N ARG A 273 38.36 -15.80 -8.11
CA ARG A 273 37.37 -16.29 -9.09
C ARG A 273 36.06 -15.51 -9.12
N LEU A 274 35.63 -14.90 -8.02
CA LEU A 274 34.39 -14.10 -7.98
C LEU A 274 34.62 -12.69 -8.53
N ALA A 275 35.81 -12.11 -8.31
CA ALA A 275 36.25 -10.89 -8.97
C ALA A 275 36.38 -11.11 -10.49
N ASP A 276 37.02 -12.20 -10.91
CA ASP A 276 37.13 -12.61 -12.31
C ASP A 276 35.75 -12.88 -12.93
N MET A 277 34.83 -13.53 -12.21
CA MET A 277 33.46 -13.74 -12.67
C MET A 277 32.68 -12.42 -12.82
N CYS A 278 32.82 -11.48 -11.88
CA CYS A 278 32.20 -10.17 -11.96
C CYS A 278 32.79 -9.35 -13.13
N LEU A 279 34.08 -9.50 -13.41
CA LEU A 279 34.75 -8.92 -14.59
C LEU A 279 34.26 -9.58 -15.88
N LEU A 280 34.13 -10.91 -15.94
CA LEU A 280 33.58 -11.63 -17.10
C LEU A 280 32.11 -11.27 -17.40
N ILE A 281 31.32 -11.03 -16.35
CA ILE A 281 29.94 -10.51 -16.44
C ILE A 281 29.94 -9.09 -17.02
N GLN A 282 30.93 -8.26 -16.67
CA GLN A 282 31.10 -6.91 -17.22
C GLN A 282 31.66 -6.92 -18.66
N ASP A 283 32.55 -7.86 -18.97
CA ASP A 283 33.26 -8.05 -20.25
C ASP A 283 32.48 -8.87 -21.28
N LYS A 284 31.28 -9.36 -20.92
CA LYS A 284 30.28 -9.98 -21.81
C LYS A 284 30.70 -11.31 -22.45
N SER A 285 31.65 -12.05 -21.87
CA SER A 285 32.19 -13.28 -22.48
C SER A 285 31.66 -14.58 -21.82
N HIS A 286 31.54 -15.65 -22.62
CA HIS A 286 31.25 -17.03 -22.21
C HIS A 286 29.98 -17.27 -21.35
N ARG A 287 28.80 -16.88 -21.86
CA ARG A 287 27.48 -17.05 -21.20
C ARG A 287 27.25 -18.42 -20.56
N SER A 288 27.59 -19.53 -21.22
CA SER A 288 27.41 -20.90 -20.68
C SER A 288 28.35 -21.23 -19.52
N SER A 289 29.60 -20.75 -19.57
CA SER A 289 30.59 -20.94 -18.50
C SER A 289 30.25 -20.10 -17.27
N VAL A 290 29.75 -18.87 -17.48
CA VAL A 290 29.31 -17.98 -16.40
C VAL A 290 28.03 -18.51 -15.74
N LEU A 291 27.10 -19.10 -16.49
CA LEU A 291 25.84 -19.65 -15.95
C LEU A 291 26.08 -20.80 -14.97
N GLY A 292 26.98 -21.73 -15.30
CA GLY A 292 27.40 -22.79 -14.37
C GLY A 292 28.08 -22.25 -13.09
N ARG A 293 28.79 -21.12 -13.18
CA ARG A 293 29.41 -20.47 -12.00
C ARG A 293 28.42 -19.68 -11.17
N VAL A 294 27.44 -19.03 -11.81
CA VAL A 294 26.33 -18.34 -11.14
C VAL A 294 25.43 -19.35 -10.41
N HIS A 295 25.21 -20.53 -10.99
CA HIS A 295 24.53 -21.64 -10.33
C HIS A 295 25.19 -21.98 -8.98
N VAL A 296 26.52 -22.17 -8.97
CA VAL A 296 27.28 -22.45 -7.74
C VAL A 296 27.27 -21.26 -6.76
N ALA A 297 27.36 -20.02 -7.26
CA ALA A 297 27.32 -18.82 -6.44
C ALA A 297 25.93 -18.56 -5.81
N SER A 298 24.86 -18.95 -6.50
CA SER A 298 23.46 -18.82 -6.02
C SER A 298 23.14 -19.73 -4.83
N LEU A 299 23.91 -20.81 -4.69
CA LEU A 299 23.86 -21.76 -3.57
C LEU A 299 24.88 -21.41 -2.46
N GLY A 300 25.67 -20.35 -2.63
CA GLY A 300 26.78 -19.96 -1.74
C GLY A 300 26.45 -18.84 -0.75
N HIS A 301 27.48 -18.23 -0.15
CA HIS A 301 27.34 -17.17 0.87
C HIS A 301 26.66 -15.89 0.36
N THR A 302 25.91 -15.22 1.24
CA THR A 302 25.20 -13.95 0.96
C THR A 302 26.11 -12.83 0.44
N SER A 303 27.38 -12.77 0.87
CA SER A 303 28.37 -11.80 0.37
C SER A 303 28.68 -11.96 -1.12
N SER A 304 28.65 -13.20 -1.62
CA SER A 304 28.86 -13.51 -3.05
C SER A 304 27.68 -13.04 -3.88
N LEU A 305 26.46 -13.17 -3.35
CA LEU A 305 25.23 -12.71 -3.97
C LEU A 305 25.10 -11.19 -4.01
N VAL A 306 25.56 -10.47 -2.97
CA VAL A 306 25.65 -8.99 -3.00
C VAL A 306 26.60 -8.52 -4.11
N LYS A 307 27.81 -9.10 -4.17
CA LYS A 307 28.79 -8.78 -5.23
C LYS A 307 28.23 -9.11 -6.62
N LEU A 308 27.56 -10.25 -6.78
CA LEU A 308 26.89 -10.64 -8.01
C LEU A 308 25.75 -9.67 -8.40
N GLY A 309 24.91 -9.27 -7.44
CA GLY A 309 23.85 -8.29 -7.65
C GLY A 309 24.40 -6.94 -8.13
N SER A 310 25.50 -6.48 -7.53
CA SER A 310 26.19 -5.26 -7.96
C SER A 310 26.86 -5.39 -9.35
N ALA A 311 27.36 -6.57 -9.70
CA ALA A 311 27.99 -6.81 -11.00
C ALA A 311 26.95 -6.91 -12.13
N LEU A 312 25.84 -7.60 -11.86
CA LEU A 312 24.71 -7.69 -12.78
C LEU A 312 24.03 -6.32 -12.98
N ALA A 313 23.95 -5.49 -11.93
CA ALA A 313 23.39 -4.15 -12.08
C ALA A 313 24.22 -3.24 -13.00
N LYS A 314 25.55 -3.49 -13.07
CA LYS A 314 26.47 -2.80 -13.98
C LYS A 314 26.45 -3.36 -15.39
N ALA A 315 25.86 -4.55 -15.61
CA ALA A 315 25.80 -5.18 -16.92
C ALA A 315 24.68 -4.54 -17.78
N ARG A 316 25.05 -4.00 -18.94
CA ARG A 316 24.12 -3.27 -19.84
C ARG A 316 23.15 -4.11 -20.69
N PRO A 317 23.41 -5.37 -21.10
CA PRO A 317 22.48 -6.09 -21.97
C PRO A 317 21.31 -6.69 -21.18
N VAL A 318 20.09 -6.21 -21.45
CA VAL A 318 18.85 -6.67 -20.80
C VAL A 318 18.67 -8.20 -20.94
N GLY A 319 18.79 -8.74 -22.14
CA GLY A 319 18.62 -10.18 -22.37
C GLY A 319 19.70 -11.07 -21.71
N PHE A 320 20.87 -10.50 -21.38
CA PHE A 320 21.90 -11.22 -20.61
C PHE A 320 21.50 -11.27 -19.14
N VAL A 321 21.21 -10.11 -18.54
CA VAL A 321 20.83 -9.98 -17.12
C VAL A 321 19.56 -10.76 -16.80
N GLN A 322 18.55 -10.75 -17.68
CA GLN A 322 17.27 -11.44 -17.46
C GLN A 322 17.40 -12.96 -17.30
N VAL A 323 18.37 -13.57 -17.97
CA VAL A 323 18.64 -15.02 -17.91
C VAL A 323 19.27 -15.38 -16.57
N PHE A 324 20.21 -14.58 -16.09
CA PHE A 324 20.79 -14.78 -14.76
C PHE A 324 19.79 -14.48 -13.66
N LEU A 325 18.91 -13.48 -13.83
CA LEU A 325 17.82 -13.22 -12.90
C LEU A 325 16.90 -14.44 -12.78
N HIS A 326 16.42 -15.01 -13.89
CA HIS A 326 15.60 -16.22 -13.86
C HIS A 326 16.30 -17.39 -13.13
N GLU A 327 17.57 -17.62 -13.45
CA GLU A 327 18.36 -18.71 -12.85
C GLU A 327 18.54 -18.53 -11.33
N ILE A 328 18.88 -17.31 -10.89
CA ILE A 328 19.06 -16.99 -9.46
C ILE A 328 17.73 -17.10 -8.71
N MET A 329 16.63 -16.63 -9.31
CA MET A 329 15.29 -16.71 -8.70
C MET A 329 14.77 -18.15 -8.63
N ALA A 330 15.14 -19.01 -9.58
CA ALA A 330 14.72 -20.42 -9.61
C ALA A 330 15.48 -21.30 -8.60
N LEU A 331 16.73 -20.96 -8.28
CA LEU A 331 17.63 -21.80 -7.48
C LEU A 331 17.91 -21.27 -6.06
N GLY A 332 17.76 -19.96 -5.85
CA GLY A 332 18.07 -19.34 -4.57
C GLY A 332 17.08 -19.71 -3.46
N CYS A 333 17.59 -19.93 -2.25
CA CYS A 333 16.76 -20.01 -1.04
C CYS A 333 16.14 -18.63 -0.73
N GLN A 334 14.97 -18.58 -0.08
CA GLN A 334 14.20 -17.34 0.16
C GLN A 334 15.07 -16.20 0.74
N ASP A 335 15.97 -16.52 1.68
CA ASP A 335 16.85 -15.56 2.34
C ASP A 335 17.97 -15.00 1.43
N SER A 336 18.61 -15.87 0.66
CA SER A 336 19.67 -15.51 -0.29
C SER A 336 19.14 -14.62 -1.43
N THR A 337 17.95 -14.96 -1.94
CA THR A 337 17.31 -14.25 -3.05
C THR A 337 16.92 -12.84 -2.63
N GLY A 338 16.42 -12.65 -1.40
CA GLY A 338 16.11 -11.33 -0.84
C GLY A 338 17.30 -10.39 -0.76
N VAL A 339 18.46 -10.87 -0.29
CA VAL A 339 19.70 -10.06 -0.20
C VAL A 339 20.24 -9.71 -1.58
N PHE A 340 20.19 -10.66 -2.52
CA PHE A 340 20.55 -10.42 -3.91
C PHE A 340 19.67 -9.31 -4.52
N LEU A 341 18.35 -9.43 -4.36
CA LEU A 341 17.38 -8.45 -4.86
C LEU A 341 17.61 -7.08 -4.24
N GLN A 342 17.86 -7.02 -2.93
CA GLN A 342 18.18 -5.76 -2.27
C GLN A 342 19.42 -5.10 -2.89
N SER A 343 20.50 -5.86 -3.11
CA SER A 343 21.71 -5.34 -3.75
C SER A 343 21.47 -4.92 -5.20
N PHE A 344 20.77 -5.75 -5.99
CA PHE A 344 20.49 -5.48 -7.40
C PHE A 344 19.61 -4.24 -7.56
N LEU A 345 18.48 -4.19 -6.84
CA LEU A 345 17.53 -3.08 -6.87
C LEU A 345 18.12 -1.79 -6.29
N SER A 346 19.07 -1.86 -5.35
CA SER A 346 19.72 -0.68 -4.76
C SER A 346 20.49 0.15 -5.80
N GLN A 347 21.02 -0.50 -6.85
CA GLN A 347 21.88 0.13 -7.85
C GLN A 347 21.13 0.63 -9.10
N HIS A 348 19.85 0.35 -9.21
CA HIS A 348 19.03 0.75 -10.34
C HIS A 348 18.01 1.83 -9.98
N THR A 349 17.73 2.73 -10.93
CA THR A 349 16.55 3.60 -10.93
C THR A 349 15.32 2.83 -11.43
N THR A 350 14.12 3.34 -11.13
CA THR A 350 12.85 2.75 -11.56
C THR A 350 12.84 2.49 -13.08
N ASP A 351 13.27 3.45 -13.89
CA ASP A 351 13.35 3.35 -15.35
C ASP A 351 14.30 2.24 -15.83
N SER A 352 15.45 2.08 -15.16
CA SER A 352 16.43 1.06 -15.53
C SER A 352 15.99 -0.37 -15.14
N LEU A 353 15.03 -0.50 -14.21
CA LEU A 353 14.45 -1.78 -13.80
C LEU A 353 13.27 -2.21 -14.66
N LEU A 354 12.65 -1.27 -15.37
CA LEU A 354 11.43 -1.51 -16.16
C LEU A 354 11.54 -2.71 -17.12
N PRO A 355 12.66 -2.96 -17.83
CA PRO A 355 12.81 -4.14 -18.69
C PRO A 355 12.81 -5.48 -17.95
N PHE A 356 13.04 -5.45 -16.63
CA PHE A 356 13.10 -6.63 -15.75
C PHE A 356 11.89 -6.73 -14.82
N ALA A 357 10.93 -5.81 -14.92
CA ALA A 357 9.84 -5.67 -13.95
C ALA A 357 9.08 -6.97 -13.75
N SER A 358 8.67 -7.65 -14.82
CA SER A 358 7.92 -8.91 -14.72
C SER A 358 8.67 -9.98 -13.94
N THR A 359 9.93 -10.23 -14.29
CA THR A 359 10.79 -11.24 -13.64
C THR A 359 11.03 -10.93 -12.17
N VAL A 360 11.28 -9.66 -11.84
CA VAL A 360 11.53 -9.22 -10.46
C VAL A 360 10.24 -9.30 -9.64
N LEU A 361 9.12 -8.80 -10.16
CA LEU A 361 7.86 -8.72 -9.43
C LEU A 361 7.23 -10.10 -9.21
N ASP A 362 7.32 -11.01 -10.19
CA ASP A 362 6.82 -12.38 -10.05
C ASP A 362 7.62 -13.15 -8.97
N ALA A 363 8.93 -12.91 -8.88
CA ALA A 363 9.78 -13.50 -7.86
C ALA A 363 9.55 -12.92 -6.44
N MET A 364 8.88 -11.78 -6.28
CA MET A 364 8.64 -11.19 -4.95
C MET A 364 7.72 -12.06 -4.08
N TRP A 365 6.80 -12.82 -4.70
CA TRP A 365 5.89 -13.71 -3.98
C TRP A 365 6.60 -14.82 -3.21
N THR A 366 7.77 -15.26 -3.68
CA THR A 366 8.53 -16.34 -3.03
C THR A 366 9.51 -15.85 -1.96
N VAL A 367 9.74 -14.53 -1.87
CA VAL A 367 10.82 -13.91 -1.08
C VAL A 367 10.31 -13.01 0.07
N MET A 368 9.06 -12.54 0.03
CA MET A 368 8.44 -11.73 1.10
C MET A 368 8.08 -12.58 2.33
N PRO A 369 8.44 -12.16 3.57
CA PRO A 369 7.98 -10.87 4.16
C PRO A 369 9.05 -9.90 4.72
N TRP A 370 10.31 -10.30 5.01
CA TRP A 370 11.22 -9.49 5.86
C TRP A 370 12.41 -8.84 5.14
N HIS A 371 12.85 -9.39 4.00
CA HIS A 371 14.17 -9.05 3.43
C HIS A 371 14.19 -7.82 2.52
N VAL A 372 13.04 -7.21 2.28
CA VAL A 372 12.89 -6.12 1.30
C VAL A 372 12.37 -4.82 1.95
N HIS A 373 12.46 -4.72 3.28
CA HIS A 373 12.02 -3.57 4.08
C HIS A 373 12.65 -2.23 3.66
N GLY A 374 13.80 -2.22 2.96
CA GLY A 374 14.43 -1.01 2.40
C GLY A 374 14.11 -0.72 0.93
N VAL A 375 13.44 -1.63 0.21
CA VAL A 375 13.30 -1.56 -1.26
C VAL A 375 11.85 -1.65 -1.73
N TRP A 376 10.90 -1.96 -0.83
CA TRP A 376 9.48 -2.02 -1.18
C TRP A 376 8.96 -0.69 -1.78
N GLN A 377 9.54 0.47 -1.42
CA GLN A 377 9.21 1.75 -2.07
C GLN A 377 9.50 1.71 -3.58
N ARG A 378 10.65 1.15 -3.95
CA ARG A 378 11.06 0.97 -5.35
C ARG A 378 10.24 -0.10 -6.04
N ILE A 379 9.82 -1.15 -5.32
CA ILE A 379 8.93 -2.17 -5.86
C ILE A 379 7.56 -1.57 -6.18
N VAL A 380 6.96 -0.82 -5.25
CA VAL A 380 5.70 -0.10 -5.48
C VAL A 380 5.83 0.85 -6.69
N ARG A 381 6.96 1.56 -6.80
CA ARG A 381 7.27 2.41 -7.96
C ARG A 381 7.42 1.64 -9.26
N LEU A 382 8.10 0.49 -9.23
CA LEU A 382 8.30 -0.37 -10.38
C LEU A 382 6.97 -0.95 -10.88
N ILE A 383 6.06 -1.31 -9.96
CA ILE A 383 4.70 -1.72 -10.30
C ILE A 383 3.95 -0.58 -11.01
N VAL A 384 3.98 0.64 -10.46
CA VAL A 384 3.33 1.79 -11.10
C VAL A 384 3.89 2.04 -12.50
N ALA A 385 5.21 2.00 -12.67
CA ALA A 385 5.87 2.21 -13.95
C ALA A 385 5.55 1.10 -14.97
N GLU A 386 5.59 -0.18 -14.57
CA GLU A 386 5.22 -1.32 -15.42
C GLU A 386 3.76 -1.17 -15.89
N GLN A 387 2.85 -0.88 -14.95
CA GLN A 387 1.42 -0.78 -15.25
C GLN A 387 1.09 0.47 -16.08
N ALA A 388 1.84 1.56 -15.93
CA ALA A 388 1.71 2.74 -16.78
C ALA A 388 2.01 2.45 -18.26
N GLN A 389 2.91 1.49 -18.58
CA GLN A 389 3.16 1.10 -19.97
C GLN A 389 1.95 0.40 -20.61
N TYR A 390 1.24 -0.42 -19.83
CA TYR A 390 0.07 -1.19 -20.30
C TYR A 390 -1.26 -0.43 -20.16
N TRP A 391 -1.27 0.68 -19.42
CA TRP A 391 -2.46 1.47 -19.12
C TRP A 391 -3.24 1.96 -20.34
N PRO A 392 -2.62 2.46 -21.42
CA PRO A 392 -3.36 2.96 -22.59
C PRO A 392 -4.23 1.88 -23.26
N GLN A 393 -3.89 0.60 -23.08
CA GLN A 393 -4.58 -0.53 -23.68
C GLN A 393 -5.60 -1.17 -22.73
N THR A 394 -5.28 -1.25 -21.44
CA THR A 394 -6.04 -2.04 -20.46
C THR A 394 -6.93 -1.19 -19.56
N GLN A 395 -6.54 0.05 -19.25
CA GLN A 395 -7.17 0.93 -18.24
C GLN A 395 -7.42 0.30 -16.85
N GLN A 396 -6.72 -0.82 -16.57
CA GLN A 396 -6.80 -1.59 -15.33
C GLN A 396 -5.40 -2.01 -14.91
N VAL A 397 -5.23 -2.22 -13.59
CA VAL A 397 -3.98 -2.77 -13.04
C VAL A 397 -4.12 -4.28 -12.93
N ASP A 398 -3.07 -5.01 -13.33
CA ASP A 398 -3.04 -6.47 -13.22
C ASP A 398 -3.27 -6.94 -11.77
N ARG A 399 -4.06 -8.00 -11.62
CA ARG A 399 -4.50 -8.51 -10.32
C ARG A 399 -3.34 -9.00 -9.47
N THR A 400 -2.35 -9.66 -10.10
CA THR A 400 -1.16 -10.16 -9.39
C THR A 400 -0.37 -9.03 -8.75
N ARG A 401 -0.34 -7.86 -9.42
CA ARG A 401 0.35 -6.65 -8.95
C ARG A 401 -0.43 -5.95 -7.86
N LEU A 402 -1.76 -5.89 -7.96
CA LEU A 402 -2.61 -5.39 -6.89
C LEU A 402 -2.43 -6.23 -5.62
N ASP A 403 -2.50 -7.56 -5.73
CA ASP A 403 -2.36 -8.45 -4.58
C ASP A 403 -0.97 -8.30 -3.91
N LEU A 404 0.09 -8.04 -4.68
CA LEU A 404 1.42 -7.74 -4.14
C LEU A 404 1.44 -6.42 -3.36
N ILE A 405 0.77 -5.37 -3.87
CA ILE A 405 0.63 -4.09 -3.15
C ILE A 405 -0.21 -4.26 -1.88
N HIS A 406 -1.27 -5.08 -1.91
CA HIS A 406 -2.06 -5.41 -0.70
C HIS A 406 -1.17 -6.04 0.36
N HIS A 407 -0.36 -7.03 -0.02
CA HIS A 407 0.56 -7.69 0.91
C HIS A 407 1.54 -6.67 1.52
N VAL A 408 2.15 -5.81 0.69
CA VAL A 408 3.07 -4.77 1.14
C VAL A 408 2.40 -3.75 2.06
N ALA A 409 1.16 -3.35 1.77
CA ALA A 409 0.45 -2.30 2.50
C ALA A 409 -0.17 -2.79 3.82
N PHE A 410 -0.65 -4.04 3.86
CA PHE A 410 -1.52 -4.54 4.91
C PHE A 410 -0.97 -5.70 5.75
N ASP A 411 -0.06 -6.50 5.19
CA ASP A 411 0.50 -7.67 5.88
C ASP A 411 1.86 -7.34 6.51
N ILE A 412 2.59 -6.36 5.96
CA ILE A 412 3.77 -5.79 6.61
C ILE A 412 3.33 -4.79 7.68
N GLN A 413 3.79 -5.00 8.92
CA GLN A 413 3.43 -4.17 10.06
C GLN A 413 3.84 -2.70 9.84
N ASP A 414 2.92 -1.76 10.11
CA ASP A 414 3.09 -0.31 10.03
C ASP A 414 3.55 0.26 8.67
N ASN A 415 3.40 -0.51 7.58
CA ASN A 415 3.92 -0.09 6.27
C ASN A 415 2.97 0.78 5.44
N MET A 416 1.69 0.84 5.79
CA MET A 416 0.64 1.53 5.01
C MET A 416 0.96 3.00 4.69
N ALA A 417 1.39 3.78 5.69
CA ALA A 417 1.74 5.19 5.51
C ALA A 417 2.91 5.35 4.52
N SER A 418 3.87 4.43 4.61
CA SER A 418 5.02 4.38 3.74
C SER A 418 4.58 3.99 2.32
N THR A 419 3.71 2.98 2.15
CA THR A 419 3.13 2.61 0.85
C THR A 419 2.44 3.79 0.17
N ILE A 420 1.64 4.55 0.92
CA ILE A 420 1.00 5.77 0.41
C ILE A 420 2.04 6.80 -0.04
N THR A 421 3.05 7.07 0.79
CA THR A 421 4.13 8.00 0.43
C THR A 421 4.86 7.54 -0.83
N ALA A 422 5.09 6.23 -0.95
CA ALA A 422 5.71 5.62 -2.12
C ALA A 422 4.83 5.66 -3.36
N LEU A 423 3.51 5.78 -3.26
CA LEU A 423 2.59 5.97 -4.40
C LEU A 423 2.56 7.43 -4.88
N TYR A 424 2.71 8.41 -3.97
CA TYR A 424 2.63 9.85 -4.31
C TYR A 424 3.97 10.56 -4.62
N ASN A 425 5.12 9.96 -4.31
CA ASN A 425 6.46 10.41 -4.71
C ASN A 425 6.80 10.27 -6.23
N PHE A 426 6.19 11.06 -7.11
CA PHE A 426 6.44 10.99 -8.57
C PHE A 426 7.84 11.49 -8.96
N GLU A 427 8.66 10.64 -9.61
CA GLU A 427 9.92 11.03 -10.25
C GLU A 427 9.60 11.69 -11.60
N GLN A 428 9.85 12.99 -11.72
CA GLN A 428 9.41 13.79 -12.87
C GLN A 428 10.30 13.53 -14.10
N VAL A 429 9.79 12.80 -15.09
CA VAL A 429 10.49 12.56 -16.37
C VAL A 429 9.79 13.21 -17.58
N SER A 430 8.44 13.17 -17.65
CA SER A 430 7.66 13.92 -18.65
C SER A 430 6.20 14.13 -18.21
N ALA A 431 5.53 15.16 -18.75
CA ALA A 431 4.16 15.53 -18.35
C ALA A 431 3.12 14.46 -18.71
N ASP A 432 3.28 13.82 -19.87
CA ASP A 432 2.34 12.81 -20.38
C ASP A 432 2.47 11.49 -19.61
N LEU A 433 3.69 11.04 -19.32
CA LEU A 433 3.92 9.83 -18.54
C LEU A 433 3.44 10.02 -17.09
N ALA A 434 3.68 11.20 -16.51
CA ALA A 434 3.19 11.55 -15.18
C ALA A 434 1.67 11.58 -15.10
N ALA A 435 0.96 11.95 -16.18
CA ALA A 435 -0.49 11.90 -16.22
C ALA A 435 -1.01 10.44 -16.18
N VAL A 436 -0.37 9.54 -16.93
CA VAL A 436 -0.72 8.11 -16.94
C VAL A 436 -0.40 7.46 -15.59
N GLU A 437 0.78 7.70 -15.03
CA GLU A 437 1.15 7.19 -13.71
C GLU A 437 0.20 7.68 -12.61
N ARG A 438 -0.25 8.94 -12.67
CA ARG A 438 -1.27 9.44 -11.73
C ARG A 438 -2.57 8.66 -11.82
N GLN A 439 -3.01 8.30 -13.03
CA GLN A 439 -4.23 7.50 -13.21
C GLN A 439 -4.06 6.07 -12.67
N VAL A 440 -2.88 5.46 -12.85
CA VAL A 440 -2.55 4.15 -12.28
C VAL A 440 -2.51 4.22 -10.75
N VAL A 441 -1.83 5.22 -10.19
CA VAL A 441 -1.76 5.45 -8.74
C VAL A 441 -3.15 5.67 -8.16
N GLU A 442 -3.97 6.48 -8.82
CA GLU A 442 -5.36 6.71 -8.40
C GLU A 442 -6.14 5.40 -8.35
N PHE A 443 -6.01 4.53 -9.37
CA PHE A 443 -6.66 3.23 -9.38
C PHE A 443 -6.21 2.34 -8.20
N ILE A 444 -4.91 2.27 -7.94
CA ILE A 444 -4.36 1.49 -6.82
C ILE A 444 -4.85 2.03 -5.47
N VAL A 445 -4.82 3.36 -5.29
CA VAL A 445 -5.31 4.02 -4.06
C VAL A 445 -6.79 3.71 -3.83
N MET A 446 -7.60 3.74 -4.88
CA MET A 446 -9.02 3.42 -4.77
C MET A 446 -9.27 1.93 -4.45
N ASP A 447 -8.45 1.01 -4.95
CA ASP A 447 -8.52 -0.43 -4.63
C ASP A 447 -8.09 -0.74 -3.19
N LEU A 448 -7.02 -0.10 -2.71
CA LEU A 448 -6.57 -0.18 -1.31
C LEU A 448 -7.62 0.41 -0.36
N TYR A 449 -8.21 1.54 -0.73
CA TYR A 449 -9.30 2.16 0.02
C TYR A 449 -10.54 1.25 0.07
N ALA A 450 -10.89 0.59 -1.04
CA ALA A 450 -11.97 -0.41 -1.09
C ALA A 450 -11.77 -1.53 -0.06
N SER A 451 -10.53 -1.98 0.09
CA SER A 451 -10.21 -3.17 0.88
C SER A 451 -10.20 -2.93 2.39
N ARG A 452 -9.60 -1.83 2.87
CA ARG A 452 -9.60 -1.46 4.29
C ARG A 452 -9.89 0.04 4.50
N PRO A 453 -11.14 0.50 4.28
CA PRO A 453 -11.46 1.93 4.15
C PRO A 453 -11.14 2.75 5.41
N HIS A 454 -11.38 2.20 6.61
CA HIS A 454 -11.18 2.96 7.85
C HIS A 454 -9.70 3.18 8.17
N SER A 455 -8.89 2.11 8.17
CA SER A 455 -7.45 2.23 8.43
C SER A 455 -6.73 3.02 7.34
N PHE A 456 -7.15 2.83 6.09
CA PHE A 456 -6.54 3.49 4.95
C PHE A 456 -6.81 5.00 4.92
N VAL A 457 -8.05 5.44 5.20
CA VAL A 457 -8.38 6.89 5.29
C VAL A 457 -7.54 7.57 6.36
N LEU A 458 -7.41 6.97 7.54
CA LEU A 458 -6.61 7.56 8.62
C LEU A 458 -5.15 7.77 8.22
N ALA A 459 -4.56 6.83 7.47
CA ALA A 459 -3.22 6.97 6.95
C ALA A 459 -3.13 7.99 5.81
N MET A 460 -4.11 8.00 4.90
CA MET A 460 -4.18 8.93 3.77
C MET A 460 -4.37 10.37 4.21
N ASP A 461 -5.20 10.64 5.22
CA ASP A 461 -5.42 12.01 5.72
C ASP A 461 -4.16 12.62 6.33
N VAL A 462 -3.24 11.78 6.83
CA VAL A 462 -1.91 12.19 7.32
C VAL A 462 -0.91 12.34 6.18
N CYS A 463 -0.85 11.37 5.26
CA CYS A 463 0.19 11.32 4.22
C CYS A 463 -0.12 12.18 2.98
N ALA A 464 -1.39 12.37 2.66
CA ALA A 464 -1.88 13.05 1.46
C ALA A 464 -3.20 13.79 1.77
N PRO A 465 -3.16 14.89 2.54
CA PRO A 465 -4.36 15.62 2.92
C PRO A 465 -5.10 16.14 1.67
N GLY A 466 -6.41 15.96 1.62
CA GLY A 466 -7.23 16.36 0.47
C GLY A 466 -7.19 15.39 -0.72
N TRP A 467 -6.62 14.19 -0.57
CA TRP A 467 -6.59 13.17 -1.63
C TRP A 467 -7.97 12.86 -2.25
N GLN A 468 -9.05 12.98 -1.46
CA GLN A 468 -10.43 12.82 -1.91
C GLN A 468 -10.85 13.85 -2.98
N LEU A 469 -10.18 15.01 -3.03
CA LEU A 469 -10.38 16.04 -4.05
C LEU A 469 -9.80 15.62 -5.40
N HIS A 470 -8.80 14.75 -5.40
CA HIS A 470 -8.05 14.33 -6.57
C HIS A 470 -8.54 12.99 -7.16
N ALA A 471 -9.51 12.34 -6.51
CA ALA A 471 -10.15 11.13 -7.01
C ALA A 471 -11.16 11.48 -8.12
N SER A 472 -10.77 11.22 -9.36
CA SER A 472 -11.59 11.30 -10.57
C SER A 472 -12.46 10.05 -10.79
N ARG A 473 -12.01 8.89 -10.29
CA ARG A 473 -12.65 7.58 -10.42
C ARG A 473 -13.40 7.19 -9.15
N LEU A 474 -14.55 6.56 -9.34
CA LEU A 474 -15.29 5.91 -8.26
C LEU A 474 -14.67 4.56 -7.92
N VAL A 475 -14.76 4.18 -6.64
CA VAL A 475 -14.33 2.86 -6.16
C VAL A 475 -15.11 1.77 -6.93
N HIS A 476 -14.40 0.96 -7.71
CA HIS A 476 -14.95 -0.23 -8.38
C HIS A 476 -14.69 -1.44 -7.49
N PHE A 477 -15.76 -2.15 -7.11
CA PHE A 477 -15.66 -3.30 -6.22
C PHE A 477 -15.84 -4.60 -7.00
N ASN A 478 -14.81 -5.44 -7.01
CA ASN A 478 -14.89 -6.81 -7.53
C ASN A 478 -15.26 -7.82 -6.43
N SER A 479 -15.21 -7.43 -5.16
CA SER A 479 -15.56 -8.28 -4.02
C SER A 479 -16.41 -7.52 -3.02
N SER A 480 -17.59 -8.03 -2.68
CA SER A 480 -18.52 -7.42 -1.73
C SER A 480 -17.94 -7.44 -0.31
N SER A 481 -17.34 -6.34 0.15
CA SER A 481 -16.91 -6.24 1.54
C SER A 481 -18.12 -6.28 2.50
N ARG A 482 -17.87 -6.67 3.76
CA ARG A 482 -18.90 -6.64 4.82
C ARG A 482 -19.46 -5.23 5.07
N LEU A 483 -18.72 -4.17 4.71
CA LEU A 483 -19.18 -2.79 4.90
C LEU A 483 -20.07 -2.34 3.73
N GLU A 484 -19.73 -2.66 2.50
CA GLU A 484 -20.57 -2.35 1.33
C GLU A 484 -21.94 -3.00 1.43
N SER A 485 -21.98 -4.30 1.75
CA SER A 485 -23.25 -5.02 1.94
C SER A 485 -24.09 -4.43 3.08
N LYS A 486 -23.46 -3.83 4.10
CA LYS A 486 -24.16 -3.07 5.13
C LYS A 486 -24.69 -1.74 4.59
N ILE A 487 -23.90 -1.00 3.82
CA ILE A 487 -24.33 0.27 3.21
C ILE A 487 -25.49 0.06 2.26
N ASP A 488 -25.45 -0.96 1.41
CA ASP A 488 -26.58 -1.29 0.52
C ASP A 488 -27.86 -1.58 1.31
N ARG A 489 -27.73 -2.35 2.40
CA ARG A 489 -28.85 -2.63 3.32
C ARG A 489 -29.34 -1.36 4.00
N TRP A 490 -28.45 -0.45 4.41
CA TRP A 490 -28.83 0.80 5.06
C TRP A 490 -29.47 1.80 4.09
N LEU A 491 -28.98 1.87 2.85
CA LEU A 491 -29.59 2.66 1.77
C LEU A 491 -30.98 2.13 1.40
N THR A 492 -31.26 0.84 1.62
CA THR A 492 -32.55 0.21 1.30
C THR A 492 -33.44 -0.06 2.51
N SER A 493 -32.99 0.28 3.73
CA SER A 493 -33.73 0.08 4.99
C SER A 493 -34.30 1.41 5.51
N LYS A 494 -35.31 1.33 6.39
CA LYS A 494 -35.82 2.46 7.17
C LYS A 494 -34.96 2.76 8.41
N ASP A 495 -34.22 1.77 8.87
CA ASP A 495 -33.39 1.87 10.09
C ASP A 495 -31.93 2.19 9.73
N HIS A 496 -31.12 2.51 10.75
CA HIS A 496 -29.67 2.79 10.63
C HIS A 496 -29.27 4.12 9.97
N ALA A 497 -30.16 5.11 9.96
CA ALA A 497 -29.86 6.46 9.44
C ALA A 497 -28.58 7.05 10.08
N ASP A 498 -28.39 6.93 11.40
CA ASP A 498 -27.23 7.51 12.08
C ASP A 498 -25.90 6.81 11.73
N ALA A 499 -25.93 5.49 11.56
CA ALA A 499 -24.77 4.74 11.10
C ALA A 499 -24.40 5.14 9.66
N LEU A 500 -25.41 5.28 8.79
CA LEU A 500 -25.21 5.74 7.42
C LEU A 500 -24.69 7.18 7.37
N ARG A 501 -25.19 8.10 8.21
CA ARG A 501 -24.66 9.46 8.34
C ARG A 501 -23.19 9.46 8.72
N LEU A 502 -22.82 8.71 9.75
CA LEU A 502 -21.44 8.64 10.23
C LEU A 502 -20.50 8.07 9.18
N VAL A 503 -20.94 7.05 8.43
CA VAL A 503 -20.16 6.47 7.33
C VAL A 503 -20.09 7.41 6.13
N ALA A 504 -21.17 8.12 5.79
CA ALA A 504 -21.16 9.10 4.70
C ALA A 504 -20.19 10.27 4.97
N LEU A 505 -20.10 10.72 6.22
CA LEU A 505 -19.15 11.77 6.63
C LEU A 505 -17.70 11.28 6.61
N ARG A 506 -17.44 10.03 7.01
CA ARG A 506 -16.07 9.47 7.07
C ARG A 506 -15.58 8.88 5.74
N HIS A 507 -16.50 8.42 4.91
CA HIS A 507 -16.24 7.63 3.71
C HIS A 507 -17.09 8.11 2.52
N PRO A 508 -17.00 9.39 2.10
CA PRO A 508 -17.89 9.98 1.10
C PRO A 508 -17.78 9.31 -0.27
N LEU A 509 -16.58 8.96 -0.74
CA LEU A 509 -16.35 8.27 -2.01
C LEU A 509 -16.98 6.87 -2.05
N LEU A 510 -16.96 6.17 -0.91
CA LEU A 510 -17.51 4.83 -0.76
C LEU A 510 -19.04 4.87 -0.85
N VAL A 511 -19.66 5.80 -0.11
CA VAL A 511 -21.11 6.01 -0.14
C VAL A 511 -21.56 6.51 -1.51
N THR A 512 -20.80 7.40 -2.16
CA THR A 512 -21.09 7.85 -3.52
C THR A 512 -21.12 6.67 -4.50
N SER A 513 -20.10 5.80 -4.48
CA SER A 513 -20.07 4.58 -5.32
C SER A 513 -21.30 3.70 -5.11
N ARG A 514 -21.71 3.47 -3.85
CA ARG A 514 -22.91 2.66 -3.55
C ARG A 514 -24.20 3.33 -3.99
N ILE A 515 -24.32 4.66 -3.85
CA ILE A 515 -25.45 5.42 -4.37
C ILE A 515 -25.58 5.22 -5.89
N VAL A 516 -24.46 5.25 -6.63
CA VAL A 516 -24.45 5.01 -8.08
C VAL A 516 -24.86 3.58 -8.40
N HIS A 517 -24.30 2.61 -7.68
CA HIS A 517 -24.63 1.19 -7.86
C HIS A 517 -26.13 0.95 -7.65
N VAL A 518 -26.71 1.54 -6.61
CA VAL A 518 -28.15 1.51 -6.38
C VAL A 518 -28.88 2.20 -7.54
N ALA A 519 -28.49 3.40 -7.96
CA ALA A 519 -29.12 4.12 -9.08
C ALA A 519 -29.08 3.32 -10.40
N LEU A 520 -27.95 2.70 -10.74
CA LEU A 520 -27.78 1.84 -11.92
C LEU A 520 -28.62 0.56 -11.83
N SER A 521 -28.69 -0.07 -10.65
CA SER A 521 -29.54 -1.25 -10.43
C SER A 521 -31.04 -0.94 -10.59
N LEU A 522 -31.41 0.34 -10.48
CA LEU A 522 -32.77 0.86 -10.65
C LEU A 522 -33.06 1.30 -12.09
N GLU A 523 -32.05 1.46 -12.93
CA GLU A 523 -32.21 1.83 -14.35
C GLU A 523 -32.94 0.69 -15.09
N GLY A 524 -34.17 0.95 -15.53
CA GLY A 524 -35.03 -0.03 -16.23
C GLY A 524 -35.99 -0.85 -15.34
N ARG A 525 -35.97 -0.69 -14.01
CA ARG A 525 -36.90 -1.36 -13.07
C ARG A 525 -37.75 -0.36 -12.29
N SER A 526 -38.61 0.37 -13.00
CA SER A 526 -39.48 1.42 -12.44
C SER A 526 -40.37 0.97 -11.28
N ALA A 527 -40.74 -0.31 -11.18
CA ALA A 527 -41.66 -0.82 -10.14
C ALA A 527 -41.02 -1.02 -8.74
N LEU A 528 -39.71 -1.22 -8.62
CA LEU A 528 -39.06 -1.49 -7.32
C LEU A 528 -38.82 -0.19 -6.51
N PHE A 529 -38.53 0.89 -7.22
CA PHE A 529 -38.37 2.24 -6.67
C PHE A 529 -39.68 2.83 -6.10
N VAL A 530 -40.82 2.26 -6.52
CA VAL A 530 -42.18 2.67 -6.15
C VAL A 530 -42.61 2.18 -4.76
N SER A 531 -41.84 1.27 -4.14
CA SER A 531 -42.12 0.79 -2.78
C SER A 531 -41.59 1.77 -1.71
N LYS A 532 -42.51 2.29 -0.88
CA LYS A 532 -42.39 3.45 0.06
C LYS A 532 -41.22 3.48 1.08
N ALA A 533 -40.35 2.48 1.18
CA ALA A 533 -39.50 2.27 2.36
C ALA A 533 -38.03 2.78 2.33
N PRO A 534 -37.30 2.85 1.19
CA PRO A 534 -35.85 3.11 1.20
C PRO A 534 -35.42 4.55 0.83
N LEU A 535 -36.32 5.45 0.46
CA LEU A 535 -35.92 6.72 -0.16
C LEU A 535 -35.30 7.74 0.81
N ASP A 536 -35.69 7.72 2.09
CA ASP A 536 -35.25 8.73 3.07
C ASP A 536 -33.75 8.64 3.38
N ASN A 537 -33.24 7.41 3.61
CA ASN A 537 -31.82 7.18 3.83
C ASN A 537 -30.99 7.49 2.58
N TRP A 538 -31.53 7.20 1.41
CA TRP A 538 -30.89 7.48 0.13
C TRP A 538 -30.78 8.99 -0.15
N LEU A 539 -31.87 9.76 0.01
CA LEU A 539 -31.86 11.22 -0.14
C LEU A 539 -30.94 11.90 0.87
N MET A 540 -30.98 11.46 2.13
CA MET A 540 -30.08 11.96 3.17
C MET A 540 -28.61 11.69 2.81
N ALA A 541 -28.29 10.48 2.31
CA ALA A 541 -26.93 10.16 1.90
C ALA A 541 -26.46 11.06 0.74
N ILE A 542 -27.32 11.28 -0.27
CA ILE A 542 -27.04 12.19 -1.40
C ILE A 542 -26.76 13.61 -0.91
N ASP A 543 -27.56 14.15 0.03
CA ASP A 543 -27.35 15.48 0.59
C ASP A 543 -25.95 15.62 1.26
N LEU A 544 -25.50 14.57 1.96
CA LEU A 544 -24.21 14.52 2.64
C LEU A 544 -23.03 14.39 1.67
N VAL A 545 -23.18 13.63 0.60
CA VAL A 545 -22.10 13.37 -0.39
C VAL A 545 -22.25 14.16 -1.69
N ALA A 546 -23.07 15.22 -1.69
CA ALA A 546 -23.37 15.98 -2.91
C ALA A 546 -22.11 16.50 -3.62
N GLU A 547 -21.09 16.94 -2.87
CA GLU A 547 -19.83 17.43 -3.44
C GLU A 547 -19.06 16.35 -4.22
N SER A 548 -19.06 15.11 -3.75
CA SER A 548 -18.44 14.00 -4.49
C SER A 548 -19.31 13.53 -5.65
N VAL A 549 -20.64 13.63 -5.54
CA VAL A 549 -21.56 13.35 -6.65
C VAL A 549 -21.34 14.30 -7.83
N PHE A 550 -21.18 15.60 -7.58
CA PHE A 550 -20.96 16.60 -8.65
C PHE A 550 -19.68 16.35 -9.46
N ARG A 551 -18.67 15.73 -8.85
CA ARG A 551 -17.42 15.39 -9.54
C ARG A 551 -17.55 14.24 -10.52
N HIS A 552 -18.68 13.53 -10.52
CA HIS A 552 -18.89 12.36 -11.35
C HIS A 552 -20.13 12.57 -12.24
N PRO A 553 -19.96 13.16 -13.44
CA PRO A 553 -21.08 13.57 -14.30
C PRO A 553 -22.01 12.41 -14.69
N HIS A 554 -21.45 11.22 -14.89
CA HIS A 554 -22.23 10.01 -15.18
C HIS A 554 -23.15 9.64 -14.00
N THR A 555 -22.63 9.68 -12.77
CA THR A 555 -23.42 9.45 -11.55
C THR A 555 -24.55 10.45 -11.43
N LEU A 556 -24.24 11.73 -11.61
CA LEU A 556 -25.21 12.81 -11.53
C LEU A 556 -26.34 12.64 -12.56
N LYS A 557 -26.00 12.24 -13.79
CA LYS A 557 -26.97 11.92 -14.84
C LYS A 557 -27.97 10.84 -14.40
N HIS A 558 -27.48 9.71 -13.88
CA HIS A 558 -28.35 8.61 -13.45
C HIS A 558 -29.23 9.03 -12.26
N LEU A 559 -28.68 9.80 -11.30
CA LEU A 559 -29.44 10.32 -10.17
C LEU A 559 -30.60 11.23 -10.60
N VAL A 560 -30.34 12.19 -11.49
CA VAL A 560 -31.37 13.09 -12.00
C VAL A 560 -32.47 12.32 -12.76
N GLN A 561 -32.09 11.29 -13.54
CA GLN A 561 -33.06 10.43 -14.21
C GLN A 561 -33.95 9.67 -13.21
N CYS A 562 -33.38 9.14 -12.12
CA CYS A 562 -34.14 8.51 -11.05
C CYS A 562 -35.11 9.49 -10.37
N PHE A 563 -34.68 10.72 -10.07
CA PHE A 563 -35.54 11.74 -9.46
C PHE A 563 -36.72 12.09 -10.36
N LEU A 564 -36.48 12.35 -11.64
CA LEU A 564 -37.56 12.61 -12.60
C LEU A 564 -38.55 11.46 -12.70
N LEU A 565 -38.05 10.23 -12.77
CA LEU A 565 -38.90 9.04 -12.83
C LEU A 565 -39.72 8.85 -11.55
N TYR A 566 -39.15 9.15 -10.37
CA TYR A 566 -39.90 9.15 -9.10
C TYR A 566 -41.05 10.14 -9.18
N LEU A 567 -40.71 11.38 -9.53
CA LEU A 567 -41.64 12.48 -9.49
C LEU A 567 -42.80 12.22 -10.45
N GLU A 568 -42.55 11.76 -11.68
CA GLU A 568 -43.56 11.46 -12.72
C GLU A 568 -44.59 10.38 -12.36
N HIS A 569 -44.27 9.44 -11.46
CA HIS A 569 -45.12 8.29 -11.11
C HIS A 569 -45.79 8.43 -9.73
N HIS A 570 -45.42 9.42 -8.92
CA HIS A 570 -45.80 9.50 -7.50
C HIS A 570 -46.48 10.81 -7.13
N HIS A 571 -47.62 11.09 -7.77
CA HIS A 571 -48.41 12.30 -7.57
C HIS A 571 -49.63 12.13 -6.65
N ASP A 572 -49.87 10.93 -6.12
CA ASP A 572 -50.98 10.67 -5.19
C ASP A 572 -50.75 11.37 -3.84
N GLU A 573 -51.81 11.86 -3.17
CA GLU A 573 -51.73 12.55 -1.87
C GLU A 573 -50.93 11.77 -0.81
N SER A 574 -50.99 10.43 -0.83
CA SER A 574 -50.27 9.58 0.13
C SER A 574 -48.75 9.48 -0.09
N LYS A 575 -48.23 10.04 -1.19
CA LYS A 575 -46.81 9.99 -1.61
C LYS A 575 -46.21 11.38 -1.89
N ALA A 576 -47.04 12.43 -1.89
CA ALA A 576 -46.65 13.82 -2.09
C ALA A 576 -45.54 14.29 -1.14
N ILE A 577 -45.56 13.87 0.14
CA ILE A 577 -44.53 14.26 1.13
C ILE A 577 -43.14 13.79 0.70
N THR A 578 -43.01 12.55 0.22
CA THR A 578 -41.73 11.98 -0.21
C THR A 578 -41.27 12.59 -1.54
N ALA A 579 -42.20 12.86 -2.46
CA ALA A 579 -41.90 13.57 -3.70
C ALA A 579 -41.40 15.02 -3.43
N LEU A 580 -42.03 15.73 -2.49
CA LEU A 580 -41.56 17.06 -2.07
C LEU A 580 -40.16 17.03 -1.46
N ARG A 581 -39.78 15.95 -0.76
CA ARG A 581 -38.39 15.77 -0.29
C ARG A 581 -37.40 15.58 -1.43
N VAL A 582 -37.77 14.86 -2.49
CA VAL A 582 -36.94 14.76 -3.71
C VAL A 582 -36.74 16.14 -4.33
N VAL A 583 -37.80 16.92 -4.48
CA VAL A 583 -37.70 18.31 -4.98
C VAL A 583 -36.82 19.16 -4.07
N HIS A 584 -36.93 18.99 -2.74
CA HIS A 584 -36.09 19.69 -1.78
C HIS A 584 -34.61 19.32 -1.90
N THR A 585 -34.28 18.03 -2.11
CA THR A 585 -32.90 17.58 -2.38
C THR A 585 -32.37 18.18 -3.69
N VAL A 586 -33.18 18.22 -4.75
CA VAL A 586 -32.80 18.86 -6.03
C VAL A 586 -32.53 20.35 -5.86
N ASP A 587 -33.40 21.06 -5.14
CA ASP A 587 -33.21 22.47 -4.76
C ASP A 587 -31.91 22.69 -3.99
N ARG A 588 -31.59 21.82 -3.01
CA ARG A 588 -30.29 21.86 -2.30
C ARG A 588 -29.10 21.61 -3.23
N MET A 589 -29.22 20.67 -4.17
CA MET A 589 -28.17 20.39 -5.14
C MET A 589 -27.92 21.60 -6.05
N ILE A 590 -28.99 22.25 -6.54
CA ILE A 590 -28.90 23.48 -7.34
C ILE A 590 -28.20 24.61 -6.55
N ARG A 591 -28.54 24.79 -5.28
CA ARG A 591 -27.90 25.80 -4.43
C ARG A 591 -26.43 25.50 -4.14
N LYS A 592 -26.04 24.22 -4.09
CA LYS A 592 -24.65 23.81 -3.86
C LYS A 592 -23.78 24.01 -5.11
N ASP A 593 -24.24 23.54 -6.27
CA ASP A 593 -23.54 23.71 -7.55
C ASP A 593 -24.53 23.83 -8.70
N SER A 594 -24.91 25.07 -8.99
CA SER A 594 -25.83 25.38 -10.10
C SER A 594 -25.23 25.04 -11.46
N CYS A 595 -23.91 25.15 -11.62
CA CYS A 595 -23.23 24.91 -12.89
C CYS A 595 -23.23 23.43 -13.26
N ALA A 596 -22.99 22.54 -12.30
CA ALA A 596 -23.07 21.09 -12.51
C ALA A 596 -24.50 20.61 -12.81
N MET A 597 -25.52 21.24 -12.21
CA MET A 597 -26.94 20.88 -12.43
C MET A 597 -27.51 21.43 -13.74
N LEU A 598 -27.00 22.56 -14.23
CA LEU A 598 -27.53 23.28 -15.39
C LEU A 598 -27.78 22.42 -16.64
N PRO A 599 -26.87 21.51 -17.08
CA PRO A 599 -27.09 20.68 -18.26
C PRO A 599 -28.35 19.82 -18.20
N PHE A 600 -28.80 19.45 -16.99
CA PHE A 600 -29.99 18.64 -16.77
C PHE A 600 -31.29 19.46 -16.70
N PHE A 601 -31.21 20.78 -16.84
CA PHE A 601 -32.35 21.69 -16.94
C PHE A 601 -32.40 22.38 -18.31
N THR A 602 -31.27 22.56 -18.99
CA THR A 602 -31.18 23.21 -20.31
C THR A 602 -31.44 22.25 -21.47
N GLN A 603 -31.07 20.97 -21.35
CA GLN A 603 -31.34 19.97 -22.40
C GLN A 603 -32.85 19.72 -22.53
N HIS A 604 -33.37 19.85 -23.76
CA HIS A 604 -34.81 19.78 -24.05
C HIS A 604 -35.50 18.51 -23.51
N ALA A 605 -34.83 17.36 -23.63
CA ALA A 605 -35.33 16.08 -23.14
C ALA A 605 -35.59 16.05 -21.62
N TYR A 606 -34.73 16.70 -20.82
CA TYR A 606 -34.93 16.81 -19.38
C TYR A 606 -35.90 17.93 -19.02
N ARG A 607 -35.86 19.05 -19.75
CA ARG A 607 -36.72 20.22 -19.54
C ARG A 607 -38.21 19.85 -19.52
N ILE A 608 -38.69 19.15 -20.55
CA ILE A 608 -40.11 18.77 -20.63
C ILE A 608 -40.51 17.85 -19.49
N ARG A 609 -39.63 16.93 -19.10
CA ARG A 609 -39.86 16.04 -17.97
C ARG A 609 -39.95 16.81 -16.65
N TRP A 610 -39.08 17.81 -16.44
CA TRP A 610 -39.16 18.69 -15.28
C TRP A 610 -40.45 19.51 -15.25
N ILE A 611 -40.87 20.11 -16.37
CA ILE A 611 -42.13 20.86 -16.47
C ILE A 611 -43.32 19.96 -16.12
N HIS A 612 -43.39 18.78 -16.73
CA HIS A 612 -44.46 17.82 -16.48
C HIS A 612 -44.47 17.29 -15.04
N ALA A 613 -43.29 17.00 -14.47
CA ALA A 613 -43.16 16.52 -13.11
C ALA A 613 -43.56 17.59 -12.09
N LEU A 614 -43.05 18.82 -12.23
CA LEU A 614 -43.30 19.92 -11.29
C LEU A 614 -44.72 20.48 -11.39
N GLY A 615 -45.32 20.47 -12.58
CA GLY A 615 -46.69 20.98 -12.80
C GLY A 615 -47.79 20.22 -12.08
N LYS A 616 -47.49 19.07 -11.48
CA LYS A 616 -48.41 18.26 -10.69
C LYS A 616 -48.32 18.53 -9.18
N TYR A 617 -47.48 19.47 -8.75
CA TYR A 617 -47.32 19.89 -7.35
C TYR A 617 -47.68 21.38 -7.20
N GLU A 618 -48.11 21.78 -6.00
CA GLU A 618 -48.47 23.17 -5.75
C GLU A 618 -47.25 24.09 -5.82
N SER A 619 -47.38 25.18 -6.58
CA SER A 619 -46.36 26.23 -6.72
C SER A 619 -46.15 27.06 -5.45
N SER A 620 -47.04 26.92 -4.45
CA SER A 620 -46.92 27.51 -3.11
C SER A 620 -45.73 26.97 -2.31
N HIS A 621 -45.25 25.77 -2.63
CA HIS A 621 -44.10 25.17 -1.96
C HIS A 621 -42.78 25.81 -2.40
N ALA A 622 -42.03 26.35 -1.44
CA ALA A 622 -40.79 27.09 -1.68
C ALA A 622 -39.75 26.34 -2.52
N SER A 623 -39.54 25.03 -2.30
CA SER A 623 -38.60 24.25 -3.10
C SER A 623 -39.11 23.96 -4.51
N VAL A 624 -40.42 23.78 -4.70
CA VAL A 624 -41.03 23.64 -6.05
C VAL A 624 -40.86 24.95 -6.80
N ALA A 625 -41.20 26.08 -6.18
CA ALA A 625 -41.02 27.41 -6.75
C ALA A 625 -39.54 27.70 -7.08
N SER A 626 -38.60 27.31 -6.22
CA SER A 626 -37.16 27.48 -6.44
C SER A 626 -36.65 26.67 -7.65
N VAL A 627 -37.00 25.38 -7.74
CA VAL A 627 -36.58 24.53 -8.87
C VAL A 627 -37.26 24.98 -10.17
N SER A 628 -38.55 25.35 -10.12
CA SER A 628 -39.26 25.95 -11.26
C SER A 628 -38.62 27.27 -11.70
N HIS A 629 -38.28 28.15 -10.76
CA HIS A 629 -37.58 29.39 -11.07
C HIS A 629 -36.19 29.12 -11.67
N PHE A 630 -35.44 28.13 -11.19
CA PHE A 630 -34.15 27.75 -11.79
C PHE A 630 -34.32 27.23 -13.22
N LEU A 631 -35.34 26.39 -13.44
CA LEU A 631 -35.75 25.91 -14.75
C LEU A 631 -36.12 27.07 -15.67
N ASP A 632 -36.82 28.09 -15.20
CA ASP A 632 -37.30 29.22 -16.02
C ASP A 632 -36.22 30.29 -16.25
N HIS A 633 -35.44 30.66 -15.22
CA HIS A 633 -34.51 31.80 -15.23
C HIS A 633 -33.20 31.52 -15.97
N HIS A 634 -32.68 30.28 -15.90
CA HIS A 634 -31.46 29.91 -16.64
C HIS A 634 -31.73 29.34 -18.04
N THR A 635 -32.99 29.30 -18.46
CA THR A 635 -33.41 28.87 -19.80
C THR A 635 -33.96 30.02 -20.66
N ILE A 636 -33.83 31.27 -20.23
CA ILE A 636 -34.19 32.44 -21.07
C ILE A 636 -33.12 32.64 -22.15
N LYS A 637 -33.39 31.96 -23.28
CA LYS A 637 -32.96 32.13 -24.69
C LYS A 637 -32.69 30.77 -25.35
N SER A 638 -33.57 29.78 -25.19
CA SER A 638 -34.09 29.22 -26.43
C SER A 638 -35.19 30.17 -26.84
N THR A 639 -35.21 30.63 -28.08
CA THR A 639 -36.41 31.19 -28.69
C THR A 639 -37.57 30.38 -28.15
N GLU A 640 -38.50 31.10 -27.52
CA GLU A 640 -39.79 30.56 -27.24
C GLU A 640 -40.18 29.75 -28.49
N ILE A 641 -40.88 28.64 -28.31
CA ILE A 641 -42.00 28.46 -29.23
C ILE A 641 -42.89 29.65 -28.88
N THR A 642 -42.48 30.85 -29.34
CA THR A 642 -43.35 31.97 -29.58
C THR A 642 -44.42 31.26 -30.34
N SER A 643 -45.63 31.30 -29.78
CA SER A 643 -46.85 31.40 -30.54
C SER A 643 -46.54 31.53 -32.03
N TRP A 644 -47.13 30.66 -32.86
CA TRP A 644 -47.06 30.80 -34.31
C TRP A 644 -47.77 32.13 -34.68
N THR A 645 -47.12 33.25 -34.38
CA THR A 645 -47.60 34.62 -34.44
C THR A 645 -46.71 35.29 -35.46
N THR A 646 -47.26 35.35 -36.67
CA THR A 646 -47.39 36.55 -37.51
C THR A 646 -46.20 37.50 -37.64
N THR A 647 -44.98 37.00 -37.59
CA THR A 647 -43.80 37.70 -38.12
C THR A 647 -42.98 36.73 -38.98
N SER A 648 -43.61 36.30 -40.09
CA SER A 648 -43.14 35.59 -41.30
C SER A 648 -41.86 34.72 -41.23
N PRO A 649 -41.96 33.43 -41.62
CA PRO A 649 -42.29 33.07 -43.01
C PRO A 649 -43.58 32.23 -43.09
N THR A 650 -43.96 31.73 -44.26
CA THR A 650 -45.24 31.02 -44.44
C THR A 650 -45.32 29.80 -43.52
N PHE A 651 -46.52 29.35 -43.16
CA PHE A 651 -46.71 28.13 -42.34
C PHE A 651 -45.95 26.91 -42.91
N GLU A 652 -45.74 26.88 -44.23
CA GLU A 652 -44.91 25.89 -44.92
C GLU A 652 -43.44 25.92 -44.48
N ASP A 653 -42.86 27.11 -44.31
CA ASP A 653 -41.47 27.28 -43.90
C ASP A 653 -41.28 26.86 -42.43
N GLN A 654 -42.29 27.11 -41.58
CA GLN A 654 -42.31 26.66 -40.19
C GLN A 654 -42.43 25.13 -40.06
N LEU A 655 -43.23 24.48 -40.90
CA LEU A 655 -43.29 23.02 -40.96
C LEU A 655 -41.97 22.41 -41.44
N GLU A 656 -41.26 23.11 -42.33
CA GLU A 656 -40.02 22.61 -42.89
C GLU A 656 -38.82 22.78 -41.95
N GLU A 657 -38.83 23.86 -41.17
CA GLU A 657 -37.96 24.02 -40.01
C GLU A 657 -38.26 22.96 -38.94
N LEU A 658 -39.54 22.69 -38.65
CA LEU A 658 -39.94 21.63 -37.71
C LEU A 658 -39.45 20.25 -38.16
N LYS A 659 -39.56 19.94 -39.46
CA LYS A 659 -39.08 18.68 -40.03
C LYS A 659 -37.57 18.51 -39.88
N THR A 660 -36.80 19.56 -40.16
CA THR A 660 -35.33 19.54 -40.07
C THR A 660 -34.83 19.51 -38.63
N THR A 661 -35.58 20.10 -37.70
CA THR A 661 -35.24 20.15 -36.27
C THR A 661 -35.96 19.07 -35.43
N PHE A 662 -36.69 18.15 -36.07
CA PHE A 662 -37.58 17.21 -35.38
C PHE A 662 -36.88 16.32 -34.35
N THR A 663 -35.61 15.98 -34.56
CA THR A 663 -34.79 15.20 -33.62
C THR A 663 -34.69 15.85 -32.24
N LEU A 664 -34.79 17.18 -32.16
CA LEU A 664 -34.84 17.92 -30.90
C LEU A 664 -36.15 17.69 -30.16
N TYR A 665 -37.26 17.40 -30.86
CA TYR A 665 -38.62 17.29 -30.32
C TYR A 665 -39.14 15.85 -30.20
N ALA A 666 -38.37 14.84 -30.65
CA ALA A 666 -38.80 13.44 -30.71
C ALA A 666 -39.34 12.89 -29.37
N GLY A 667 -38.77 13.30 -28.23
CA GLY A 667 -39.22 12.87 -26.90
C GLY A 667 -40.48 13.58 -26.37
N SER A 668 -40.97 14.63 -27.05
CA SER A 668 -42.11 15.46 -26.63
C SER A 668 -43.12 15.74 -27.75
N ALA A 669 -42.96 15.05 -28.86
CA ALA A 669 -43.76 15.16 -30.07
C ALA A 669 -45.27 15.01 -29.79
N LYS A 670 -45.64 14.09 -28.89
CA LYS A 670 -47.03 13.84 -28.47
C LYS A 670 -47.72 15.03 -27.79
N HIS A 671 -46.99 15.80 -27.00
CA HIS A 671 -47.56 16.84 -26.13
C HIS A 671 -47.45 18.25 -26.72
N LEU A 672 -46.50 18.47 -27.63
CA LEU A 672 -46.21 19.79 -28.19
C LEU A 672 -46.50 19.86 -29.69
N VAL A 673 -46.00 18.89 -30.45
CA VAL A 673 -46.07 18.91 -31.91
C VAL A 673 -47.44 18.43 -32.39
N LEU A 674 -47.93 17.30 -31.87
CA LEU A 674 -49.19 16.70 -32.30
C LEU A 674 -50.43 17.57 -32.01
N PRO A 675 -50.59 18.22 -30.84
CA PRO A 675 -51.71 19.14 -30.58
C PRO A 675 -51.69 20.38 -31.48
N THR A 676 -50.49 20.85 -31.84
CA THR A 676 -50.31 22.02 -32.70
C THR A 676 -50.64 21.68 -34.16
N LEU A 677 -50.17 20.53 -34.64
CA LEU A 677 -50.51 20.00 -35.97
C LEU A 677 -52.01 19.73 -36.10
N THR A 678 -52.62 19.05 -35.11
CA THR A 678 -54.08 18.79 -35.10
C THR A 678 -54.91 20.07 -35.02
N ARG A 679 -54.47 21.06 -34.25
CA ARG A 679 -55.13 22.37 -34.21
C ARG A 679 -55.06 23.07 -35.57
N TYR A 680 -53.91 23.06 -36.24
CA TYR A 680 -53.82 23.63 -37.59
C TYR A 680 -54.63 22.85 -38.61
N ILE A 681 -54.68 21.51 -38.52
CA ILE A 681 -55.54 20.69 -39.38
C ILE A 681 -57.02 21.11 -39.24
N SER A 682 -57.43 21.47 -38.02
CA SER A 682 -58.81 21.90 -37.75
C SER A 682 -59.15 23.36 -38.10
N GLN A 683 -58.15 24.25 -38.19
CA GLN A 683 -58.37 25.71 -38.22
C GLN A 683 -57.58 26.45 -39.33
N GLY A 684 -56.62 25.81 -39.98
CA GLY A 684 -55.68 26.43 -40.91
C GLY A 684 -56.04 26.25 -42.38
N GLU A 685 -55.44 27.07 -43.24
CA GLU A 685 -55.56 26.94 -44.70
C GLU A 685 -54.68 25.78 -45.20
N MET A 686 -55.31 24.84 -45.93
CA MET A 686 -54.66 23.65 -46.48
C MET A 686 -54.33 23.81 -47.96
N THR A 687 -53.05 24.00 -48.25
CA THR A 687 -52.46 23.88 -49.59
C THR A 687 -51.96 22.45 -49.82
N LYS A 688 -51.72 22.06 -51.08
CA LYS A 688 -51.11 20.75 -51.39
C LYS A 688 -49.75 20.58 -50.69
N LYS A 689 -48.96 21.65 -50.60
CA LYS A 689 -47.63 21.62 -50.00
C LYS A 689 -47.69 21.54 -48.47
N THR A 690 -48.51 22.35 -47.80
CA THR A 690 -48.76 22.22 -46.34
C THR A 690 -49.28 20.83 -45.97
N THR A 691 -50.20 20.25 -46.75
CA THR A 691 -50.73 18.90 -46.49
C THR A 691 -49.62 17.83 -46.48
N VAL A 692 -48.72 17.87 -47.48
CA VAL A 692 -47.59 16.95 -47.57
C VAL A 692 -46.64 17.13 -46.39
N LEU A 693 -46.34 18.37 -46.01
CA LEU A 693 -45.43 18.67 -44.90
C LEU A 693 -45.99 18.26 -43.53
N ILE A 694 -47.30 18.45 -43.32
CA ILE A 694 -48.00 17.97 -42.12
C ILE A 694 -47.94 16.45 -42.04
N CYS A 695 -48.21 15.74 -43.14
CA CYS A 695 -48.12 14.27 -43.18
C CYS A 695 -46.69 13.78 -42.86
N GLN A 696 -45.67 14.46 -43.38
CA GLN A 696 -44.27 14.14 -43.07
C GLN A 696 -43.95 14.35 -41.58
N CYS A 697 -44.45 15.44 -40.98
CA CYS A 697 -44.28 15.70 -39.55
C CYS A 697 -45.05 14.69 -38.69
N LEU A 698 -46.28 14.30 -39.06
CA LEU A 698 -47.06 13.26 -38.37
C LEU A 698 -46.40 11.88 -38.45
N LEU A 699 -45.78 11.54 -39.59
CA LEU A 699 -44.98 10.33 -39.74
C LEU A 699 -43.75 10.34 -38.81
N LEU A 700 -43.09 11.49 -38.66
CA LEU A 700 -41.99 11.64 -37.71
C LEU A 700 -42.48 11.51 -36.26
N VAL A 701 -43.66 12.05 -35.92
CA VAL A 701 -44.32 11.85 -34.62
C VAL A 701 -44.57 10.36 -34.36
N LEU A 702 -45.16 9.66 -35.34
CA LEU A 702 -45.42 8.20 -35.30
C LEU A 702 -44.14 7.37 -35.08
N GLN A 703 -43.04 7.75 -35.74
CA GLN A 703 -41.75 7.08 -35.60
C GLN A 703 -41.09 7.33 -34.23
N SER A 704 -41.34 8.49 -33.63
CA SER A 704 -40.72 8.91 -32.36
C SER A 704 -41.40 8.35 -31.10
N ASP A 705 -42.74 8.26 -31.08
CA ASP A 705 -43.49 7.81 -29.90
C ASP A 705 -44.67 6.92 -30.30
N ARG A 706 -44.56 5.62 -30.02
CA ARG A 706 -45.63 4.63 -30.28
C ARG A 706 -46.95 4.97 -29.57
N THR A 707 -46.92 5.69 -28.45
CA THR A 707 -48.14 6.05 -27.70
C THR A 707 -48.90 7.22 -28.32
N SER A 708 -48.31 7.92 -29.29
CA SER A 708 -48.94 8.98 -30.08
C SER A 708 -49.62 8.46 -31.35
N ALA A 709 -49.49 7.15 -31.64
CA ALA A 709 -49.90 6.58 -32.91
C ALA A 709 -51.41 6.65 -33.20
N GLY A 710 -52.26 6.49 -32.19
CA GLY A 710 -53.71 6.59 -32.38
C GLY A 710 -54.15 7.98 -32.84
N ASP A 711 -53.68 9.01 -32.15
CA ASP A 711 -54.04 10.41 -32.43
C ASP A 711 -53.33 10.94 -33.69
N ALA A 712 -52.09 10.53 -33.95
CA ALA A 712 -51.34 10.90 -35.15
C ALA A 712 -51.77 10.18 -36.43
N THR A 713 -52.43 9.01 -36.33
CA THR A 713 -53.06 8.33 -37.49
C THR A 713 -54.46 8.89 -37.77
N LYS A 714 -55.11 9.46 -36.76
CA LYS A 714 -56.43 10.09 -36.85
C LYS A 714 -56.33 11.52 -37.41
N ALA A 715 -55.28 12.23 -37.02
CA ALA A 715 -54.85 13.49 -37.62
C ALA A 715 -54.34 13.23 -39.05
#